data_AF-A0A9N9Z0V7-F1
#
_entry.id   AF-A0A9N9Z0V7-F1
#
_cell.length_a   1.000
_cell.length_b   1.000
_cell.length_c   1.000
_cell.angle_alpha   90.00
_cell.angle_beta   90.00
_cell.angle_gamma   90.00
#
_symmetry.space_group_name_H-M   'P 1'
#
loop_
_entity.id
_entity.type
_entity.pdbx_description
1 polymer ?
#
loop_
_entity_poly.entity_id
_entity_poly.type
_entity_poly.pdbx_seq_one_letter_code
_entity_poly.pdbx_strand_id
1 'polypeptide(L)'
;MVCVSWIPGTEALTLHAHNHGRHGAIRDVSTRVQIRDELADGVELRVLPIGDSITYGAGSTNYNGYRKALYQKLKDHGNAVDFVGSMHGGDFADTDHEGHRGEVISTIQSMSQDGIYAAPNIVLLHAGTNDINRALDVGNAPARLKTLIEDIYSHSENAVVLVATIIPSKNQTAQADLAAYNKAIPGVVASFTNKHIAVVDMNSALTTADLTDSLHPTDAGYAKMTNTWYDAIIAANSKGWIVKPGTAQVPPDSNNPGNCRETPSWLKVGEVASGASVATTDGDFKPVWKKTGVIASGACPRAQLHLMDLDGDGLKDYACVDPKTGATTVRRNIPDSSGKSQNKWEAAEEVASGKSGRDGYGVMFADLNGDGADDYIYVDSDNGDVSAWINSGKNNGSWQWKSLGVIASGVGAKNTTLQMVDFDGDGRADFCIVSSSGEVTGWLNTGASDTPKYHKLGVVATGASAAKGNKVFLGDFTGNGRADYIIVASGGQTKGLVNRLQENSMIPAWLSVFDLAAGPDGVTQDQVRFADMTGDGKVDYLAIDEKSGKITLWENAGTGGKYQEGEGVVLCDLDGDGTSDYFWLDHEGKGWGYLNTGKGKNQWQNLGNTANGEKRDRNQIRMGVLTSSGRADYIVVDDKTGQANWWKNLGASNNYGWSSQGEAAAGPKKTIEDTYGWKFKGKNVRFADLNYDGLDDYVYVNEQGAVVMWPNLGKTPIAWGTPRKVAEGVGALPRDIHFADTNGDGKLDYVVVDRVSGAARSWFHGGFRSDNSISWNSPISFADGPGSVGPSVKITEMTGDERADYVSVDPNSGRLNLWQNRCWAK
;
A
#
# COMPACT_ATOMS: atom_id res chain seq x y z
N MET A 1 45.93 6.51 16.10
CA MET A 1 46.33 6.27 14.71
C MET A 1 46.40 4.76 14.51
N VAL A 2 45.50 4.19 13.70
CA VAL A 2 45.50 2.76 13.38
C VAL A 2 45.87 2.65 11.91
N CYS A 3 47.01 2.02 11.61
CA CYS A 3 47.34 1.59 10.26
C CYS A 3 46.91 0.13 10.12
N VAL A 4 46.08 -0.15 9.11
CA VAL A 4 45.74 -1.52 8.69
C VAL A 4 46.54 -1.80 7.43
N SER A 5 47.37 -2.85 7.44
CA SER A 5 48.01 -3.37 6.23
C SER A 5 47.58 -4.83 6.04
N TRP A 6 47.14 -5.15 4.82
CA TRP A 6 46.65 -6.45 4.40
C TRP A 6 47.82 -7.34 3.93
N ILE A 7 47.85 -8.60 4.37
CA ILE A 7 48.74 -9.65 3.82
C ILE A 7 47.83 -10.72 3.20
N PRO A 8 47.97 -11.04 1.90
CA PRO A 8 47.21 -12.13 1.29
C PRO A 8 47.67 -13.49 1.81
N GLY A 9 46.75 -14.31 2.35
CA GLY A 9 46.95 -15.76 2.46
C GLY A 9 46.60 -16.45 3.78
N THR A 10 46.11 -15.76 4.82
CA THR A 10 45.75 -16.41 6.10
C THR A 10 44.52 -15.79 6.76
N GLU A 11 43.48 -16.59 7.01
CA GLU A 11 42.31 -16.21 7.82
C GLU A 11 42.67 -16.19 9.31
N ALA A 12 43.29 -15.11 9.78
CA ALA A 12 43.35 -14.81 11.22
C ALA A 12 43.64 -13.31 11.45
N LEU A 13 42.66 -12.61 12.04
CA LEU A 13 42.82 -11.23 12.50
C LEU A 13 43.50 -11.23 13.87
N THR A 14 44.76 -10.82 13.96
CA THR A 14 45.45 -10.70 15.25
C THR A 14 45.58 -9.23 15.64
N LEU A 15 44.92 -8.84 16.73
CA LEU A 15 45.04 -7.50 17.33
C LEU A 15 46.25 -7.48 18.29
N HIS A 16 47.19 -6.55 18.13
CA HIS A 16 48.24 -6.32 19.12
C HIS A 16 48.06 -4.96 19.79
N ALA A 17 47.73 -4.98 21.07
CA ALA A 17 47.82 -3.81 21.94
C ALA A 17 49.19 -3.80 22.62
N HIS A 18 50.01 -2.79 22.35
CA HIS A 18 51.21 -2.54 23.14
C HIS A 18 50.82 -1.97 24.50
N ASN A 19 51.19 -2.65 25.58
CA ASN A 19 51.20 -2.06 26.91
C ASN A 19 52.53 -2.31 27.62
N HIS A 20 53.06 -1.27 28.24
CA HIS A 20 54.36 -1.24 28.90
C HIS A 20 54.36 -1.99 30.24
N GLY A 21 55.42 -2.77 30.51
CA GLY A 21 55.99 -2.90 31.86
C GLY A 21 55.68 -4.16 32.69
N ARG A 22 56.67 -5.06 32.73
CA ARG A 22 57.15 -5.92 33.86
C ARG A 22 56.19 -6.90 34.56
N HIS A 23 56.37 -8.17 34.19
CA HIS A 23 56.44 -9.41 34.99
C HIS A 23 55.48 -9.64 36.18
N GLY A 24 54.45 -10.45 35.91
CA GLY A 24 53.76 -11.34 36.84
C GLY A 24 53.01 -12.39 36.04
N ALA A 25 53.18 -13.68 36.35
CA ALA A 25 52.69 -14.81 35.55
C ALA A 25 51.17 -14.74 35.26
N ILE A 26 50.79 -14.58 33.99
CA ILE A 26 49.41 -14.69 33.52
C ILE A 26 49.16 -16.17 33.21
N ARG A 27 48.25 -16.79 33.97
CA ARG A 27 47.63 -18.05 33.56
C ARG A 27 46.86 -17.77 32.27
N ASP A 28 47.24 -18.46 31.20
CA ASP A 28 46.53 -18.47 29.94
C ASP A 28 45.12 -19.06 30.16
N VAL A 29 44.12 -18.19 30.32
CA VAL A 29 42.72 -18.59 30.22
C VAL A 29 42.32 -18.41 28.77
N SER A 30 42.72 -19.37 27.94
CA SER A 30 42.06 -19.62 26.68
C SER A 30 40.62 -20.04 26.98
N THR A 31 39.68 -19.09 26.95
CA THR A 31 38.27 -19.43 26.74
C THR A 31 38.14 -19.92 25.30
N ARG A 32 38.44 -21.20 25.07
CA ARG A 32 37.85 -21.92 23.94
C ARG A 32 36.34 -21.82 24.14
N VAL A 33 35.66 -21.07 23.28
CA VAL A 33 34.22 -21.23 23.08
C VAL A 33 34.05 -22.72 22.77
N GLN A 34 33.46 -23.48 23.69
CA GLN A 34 33.00 -24.82 23.38
C GLN A 34 31.92 -24.65 22.31
N ILE A 35 32.27 -24.90 21.05
CA ILE A 35 31.29 -25.21 20.02
C ILE A 35 30.55 -26.43 20.59
N ARG A 36 29.24 -26.30 20.79
CA ARG A 36 28.43 -27.45 21.23
C ARG A 36 28.49 -28.48 20.12
N ASP A 37 28.61 -29.76 20.47
CA ASP A 37 28.62 -30.83 19.47
C ASP A 37 27.37 -30.72 18.58
N GLU A 38 27.55 -30.99 17.28
CA GLU A 38 26.47 -30.98 16.30
C GLU A 38 25.34 -31.92 16.72
N LEU A 39 24.09 -31.49 16.53
CA LEU A 39 22.93 -32.35 16.76
C LEU A 39 22.83 -33.36 15.62
N ALA A 40 22.49 -34.61 15.95
CA ALA A 40 22.31 -35.72 15.01
C ALA A 40 23.42 -35.83 13.96
N ASP A 41 24.68 -35.77 14.39
CA ASP A 41 25.87 -35.88 13.53
C ASP A 41 25.88 -34.87 12.36
N GLY A 42 25.43 -33.63 12.62
CA GLY A 42 25.49 -32.53 11.66
C GLY A 42 24.38 -32.52 10.61
N VAL A 43 23.31 -33.30 10.83
CA VAL A 43 22.14 -33.30 9.94
C VAL A 43 21.51 -31.90 9.85
N GLU A 44 21.05 -31.53 8.65
CA GLU A 44 20.22 -30.34 8.42
C GLU A 44 18.94 -30.41 9.27
N LEU A 45 18.65 -29.36 10.01
CA LEU A 45 17.46 -29.23 10.83
C LEU A 45 16.42 -28.42 10.03
N ARG A 46 15.51 -29.13 9.36
CA ARG A 46 14.32 -28.54 8.73
C ARG A 46 13.19 -28.50 9.75
N VAL A 47 12.95 -27.33 10.32
CA VAL A 47 12.06 -27.13 11.45
C VAL A 47 10.77 -26.49 10.98
N LEU A 48 9.63 -27.08 11.35
CA LEU A 48 8.30 -26.51 11.12
C LEU A 48 7.70 -25.99 12.43
N PRO A 49 7.74 -24.68 12.72
CA PRO A 49 6.93 -24.07 13.75
C PRO A 49 5.48 -23.96 13.27
N ILE A 50 4.54 -24.69 13.88
CA ILE A 50 3.13 -24.73 13.45
C ILE A 50 2.19 -24.47 14.62
N GLY A 51 1.20 -23.58 14.43
CA GLY A 51 0.27 -23.22 15.47
C GLY A 51 -0.57 -21.98 15.19
N ASP A 52 -1.06 -21.37 16.26
CA ASP A 52 -1.89 -20.17 16.21
C ASP A 52 -1.07 -18.86 16.31
N SER A 53 -1.69 -17.77 16.78
CA SER A 53 -1.05 -16.46 16.95
C SER A 53 0.17 -16.47 17.89
N ILE A 54 0.27 -17.44 18.80
CA ILE A 54 1.44 -17.60 19.66
C ILE A 54 2.64 -18.09 18.85
N THR A 55 2.44 -19.01 17.90
CA THR A 55 3.49 -19.43 16.96
C THR A 55 3.86 -18.30 16.00
N TYR A 56 2.90 -17.47 15.58
CA TYR A 56 3.17 -16.26 14.79
C TYR A 56 4.12 -15.29 15.52
N GLY A 57 4.05 -15.24 16.86
CA GLY A 57 4.84 -14.32 17.68
C GLY A 57 4.07 -13.09 18.14
N ALA A 58 2.73 -13.13 18.07
CA ALA A 58 1.88 -12.03 18.53
C ALA A 58 2.16 -11.70 20.01
N GLY A 59 2.17 -10.40 20.35
CA GLY A 59 2.52 -9.91 21.69
C GLY A 59 4.01 -9.69 21.93
N SER A 60 4.90 -10.20 21.06
CA SER A 60 6.32 -9.82 21.07
C SER A 60 6.58 -8.50 20.35
N THR A 61 7.63 -7.79 20.73
CA THR A 61 7.92 -6.43 20.22
C THR A 61 8.13 -6.39 18.69
N ASN A 62 8.67 -7.46 18.11
CA ASN A 62 9.05 -7.55 16.70
C ASN A 62 8.50 -8.79 15.99
N TYR A 63 7.49 -9.46 16.55
CA TYR A 63 6.88 -10.68 15.99
C TYR A 63 7.81 -11.89 15.82
N ASN A 64 9.02 -11.86 16.40
CA ASN A 64 9.90 -13.03 16.41
C ASN A 64 9.35 -14.19 17.25
N GLY A 65 8.56 -13.88 18.28
CA GLY A 65 8.13 -14.86 19.27
C GLY A 65 9.31 -15.66 19.84
N TYR A 66 9.14 -16.98 19.93
CA TYR A 66 10.21 -17.89 20.37
C TYR A 66 11.22 -18.25 19.26
N ARG A 67 10.91 -17.93 17.99
CA ARG A 67 11.55 -18.51 16.80
C ARG A 67 12.99 -18.03 16.61
N LYS A 68 13.24 -16.72 16.64
CA LYS A 68 14.60 -16.14 16.47
C LYS A 68 15.63 -16.70 17.45
N ALA A 69 15.28 -16.73 18.73
CA ALA A 69 16.20 -17.21 19.76
C ALA A 69 16.39 -18.74 19.67
N LEU A 70 15.38 -19.49 19.23
CA LEU A 70 15.49 -20.93 18.98
C LEU A 70 16.39 -21.20 17.77
N TYR A 71 16.18 -20.50 16.65
CA TYR A 71 17.02 -20.58 15.45
C TYR A 71 18.49 -20.37 15.79
N GLN A 72 18.82 -19.33 16.55
CA GLN A 72 20.20 -19.08 16.98
C GLN A 72 20.76 -20.22 17.84
N LYS A 73 20.01 -20.69 18.84
CA LYS A 73 20.44 -21.80 19.71
C LYS A 73 20.73 -23.08 18.91
N LEU A 74 19.97 -23.35 17.85
CA LEU A 74 20.20 -24.51 16.98
C LEU A 74 21.44 -24.32 16.09
N LYS A 75 21.63 -23.12 15.51
CA LYS A 75 22.85 -22.81 14.73
C LYS A 75 24.12 -22.83 15.55
N ASP A 76 24.04 -22.51 16.85
CA ASP A 76 25.20 -22.56 17.76
C ASP A 76 25.76 -23.98 17.96
N HIS A 77 25.04 -25.04 17.52
CA HIS A 77 25.55 -26.41 17.44
C HIS A 77 26.32 -26.71 16.15
N GLY A 78 26.37 -25.79 15.17
CA GLY A 78 27.03 -26.02 13.89
C GLY A 78 26.14 -26.64 12.80
N ASN A 79 24.90 -27.01 13.12
CA ASN A 79 23.92 -27.52 12.16
C ASN A 79 23.53 -26.46 11.11
N ALA A 80 23.25 -26.90 9.88
CA ALA A 80 22.40 -26.13 8.96
C ALA A 80 20.97 -26.12 9.51
N VAL A 81 20.33 -24.96 9.56
CA VAL A 81 18.98 -24.77 10.10
C VAL A 81 18.14 -24.04 9.06
N ASP A 82 16.98 -24.61 8.76
CA ASP A 82 15.99 -24.17 7.77
C ASP A 82 14.62 -24.22 8.44
N PHE A 83 14.02 -23.07 8.74
CA PHE A 83 12.63 -23.01 9.18
C PHE A 83 11.75 -23.03 7.92
N VAL A 84 10.60 -23.71 7.99
CA VAL A 84 9.71 -23.86 6.83
C VAL A 84 8.27 -23.50 7.16
N GLY A 85 7.57 -22.94 6.18
CA GLY A 85 6.15 -22.60 6.24
C GLY A 85 5.76 -21.45 5.32
N SER A 86 4.47 -21.28 5.07
CA SER A 86 3.91 -20.25 4.20
C SER A 86 3.92 -18.83 4.79
N MET A 87 4.06 -18.71 6.11
CA MET A 87 4.01 -17.42 6.82
C MET A 87 5.42 -16.90 7.08
N HIS A 88 5.57 -15.58 6.98
CA HIS A 88 6.81 -14.87 7.31
C HIS A 88 6.53 -13.79 8.37
N GLY A 89 7.33 -13.77 9.43
CA GLY A 89 7.22 -12.74 10.48
C GLY A 89 8.42 -12.72 11.41
N GLY A 90 8.92 -11.53 11.72
CA GLY A 90 10.14 -11.33 12.53
C GLY A 90 11.25 -10.56 11.82
N ASP A 91 12.37 -10.35 12.51
CA ASP A 91 13.53 -9.59 12.06
C ASP A 91 14.85 -10.41 12.12
N PHE A 92 14.86 -11.61 11.55
CA PHE A 92 16.02 -12.50 11.52
C PHE A 92 16.17 -13.24 10.19
N ALA A 93 17.22 -14.06 10.05
CA ALA A 93 17.67 -14.59 8.77
C ALA A 93 16.67 -15.54 8.09
N ASP A 94 15.80 -16.18 8.87
CA ASP A 94 14.91 -17.23 8.40
C ASP A 94 13.61 -17.16 9.22
N THR A 95 12.65 -16.41 8.71
CA THR A 95 11.45 -16.01 9.44
C THR A 95 10.25 -16.92 9.18
N ASP A 96 10.46 -18.08 8.56
CA ASP A 96 9.41 -18.95 8.05
C ASP A 96 8.70 -19.71 9.18
N HIS A 97 7.38 -19.90 9.04
CA HIS A 97 6.54 -20.64 9.99
C HIS A 97 5.13 -20.92 9.44
N GLU A 98 4.35 -21.71 10.18
CA GLU A 98 2.92 -21.95 9.99
C GLU A 98 2.13 -21.49 11.22
N GLY A 99 2.33 -20.22 11.60
CA GLY A 99 1.62 -19.59 12.71
C GLY A 99 0.43 -18.80 12.18
N HIS A 100 -0.79 -19.24 12.45
CA HIS A 100 -2.01 -18.68 11.86
C HIS A 100 -2.84 -17.94 12.91
N ARG A 101 -2.86 -16.60 12.83
CA ARG A 101 -3.43 -15.76 13.89
C ARG A 101 -4.96 -15.90 13.96
N GLY A 102 -5.48 -16.17 15.16
CA GLY A 102 -6.93 -16.27 15.39
C GLY A 102 -7.57 -17.60 15.00
N GLU A 103 -6.77 -18.51 14.42
CA GLU A 103 -7.26 -19.75 13.83
C GLU A 103 -7.33 -20.93 14.80
N VAL A 104 -8.32 -21.78 14.57
CA VAL A 104 -8.55 -23.04 15.29
C VAL A 104 -7.78 -24.20 14.65
N ILE A 105 -7.64 -25.33 15.35
CA ILE A 105 -6.80 -26.47 14.90
C ILE A 105 -7.12 -26.93 13.47
N SER A 106 -8.40 -27.05 13.11
CA SER A 106 -8.79 -27.49 11.76
C SER A 106 -8.35 -26.49 10.69
N THR A 107 -8.44 -25.19 10.98
CA THR A 107 -7.98 -24.16 10.03
C THR A 107 -6.46 -24.10 9.98
N ILE A 108 -5.77 -24.27 11.11
CA ILE A 108 -4.30 -24.38 11.13
C ILE A 108 -3.84 -25.54 10.25
N GLN A 109 -4.40 -26.74 10.45
CA GLN A 109 -4.07 -27.91 9.62
C GLN A 109 -4.23 -27.59 8.13
N SER A 110 -5.39 -27.04 7.82
CA SER A 110 -5.77 -26.77 6.45
C SER A 110 -4.85 -25.70 5.85
N MET A 111 -4.44 -24.69 6.63
CA MET A 111 -3.58 -23.58 6.18
C MET A 111 -2.08 -23.89 6.14
N SER A 112 -1.64 -25.05 6.64
CA SER A 112 -0.22 -25.34 6.86
C SER A 112 0.39 -26.27 5.80
N GLN A 113 -0.21 -26.36 4.62
CA GLN A 113 0.16 -27.36 3.63
C GLN A 113 1.58 -27.12 3.08
N ASP A 114 2.01 -25.87 2.87
CA ASP A 114 3.39 -25.60 2.44
C ASP A 114 4.41 -26.11 3.46
N GLY A 115 4.24 -25.80 4.74
CA GLY A 115 5.10 -26.32 5.81
C GLY A 115 5.05 -27.85 5.95
N ILE A 116 3.88 -28.48 5.79
CA ILE A 116 3.73 -29.94 5.86
C ILE A 116 4.42 -30.63 4.67
N TYR A 117 4.24 -30.11 3.46
CA TYR A 117 4.83 -30.67 2.23
C TYR A 117 6.33 -30.35 2.09
N ALA A 118 6.85 -29.35 2.81
CA ALA A 118 8.29 -29.13 2.95
C ALA A 118 9.03 -30.31 3.62
N ALA A 119 8.29 -31.29 4.16
CA ALA A 119 8.80 -32.53 4.73
C ALA A 119 9.85 -32.32 5.85
N PRO A 120 9.52 -31.54 6.90
CA PRO A 120 10.42 -31.26 8.02
C PRO A 120 10.87 -32.52 8.76
N ASN A 121 12.03 -32.47 9.43
CA ASN A 121 12.44 -33.50 10.40
C ASN A 121 12.14 -33.12 11.85
N ILE A 122 11.81 -31.86 12.13
CA ILE A 122 11.40 -31.38 13.46
C ILE A 122 10.15 -30.54 13.33
N VAL A 123 9.10 -30.84 14.09
CA VAL A 123 7.85 -30.09 14.11
C VAL A 123 7.55 -29.60 15.52
N LEU A 124 7.31 -28.30 15.67
CA LEU A 124 6.95 -27.64 16.93
C LEU A 124 5.46 -27.29 16.87
N LEU A 125 4.61 -28.15 17.43
CA LEU A 125 3.16 -28.04 17.30
C LEU A 125 2.54 -27.41 18.55
N HIS A 126 2.04 -26.18 18.42
CA HIS A 126 1.30 -25.46 19.47
C HIS A 126 -0.04 -24.95 18.93
N ALA A 127 -1.09 -25.78 19.04
CA ALA A 127 -2.41 -25.49 18.49
C ALA A 127 -3.54 -25.82 19.48
N GLY A 128 -4.63 -25.05 19.38
CA GLY A 128 -5.85 -25.22 20.19
C GLY A 128 -6.22 -24.02 21.04
N THR A 129 -5.38 -22.97 21.13
CA THR A 129 -5.67 -21.80 21.98
C THR A 129 -7.00 -21.14 21.60
N ASN A 130 -7.28 -21.00 20.29
CA ASN A 130 -8.50 -20.37 19.81
C ASN A 130 -9.74 -21.27 19.91
N ASP A 131 -9.61 -22.60 19.73
CA ASP A 131 -10.68 -23.56 19.95
C ASP A 131 -11.23 -23.40 21.38
N ILE A 132 -10.31 -23.32 22.34
CA ILE A 132 -10.65 -23.19 23.76
C ILE A 132 -11.11 -21.78 24.11
N ASN A 133 -10.39 -20.75 23.71
CA ASN A 133 -10.72 -19.36 24.08
C ASN A 133 -12.07 -18.90 23.52
N ARG A 134 -12.51 -19.45 22.38
CA ARG A 134 -13.78 -19.12 21.72
C ARG A 134 -14.89 -20.16 22.00
N ALA A 135 -14.61 -21.18 22.80
CA ALA A 135 -15.51 -22.31 23.09
C ALA A 135 -16.06 -22.98 21.82
N LEU A 136 -15.21 -23.20 20.81
CA LEU A 136 -15.57 -23.78 19.53
C LEU A 136 -15.29 -25.29 19.52
N ASP A 137 -16.35 -26.08 19.68
CA ASP A 137 -16.32 -27.55 19.62
C ASP A 137 -15.15 -28.15 20.43
N VAL A 138 -15.04 -27.69 21.68
CA VAL A 138 -13.94 -28.00 22.61
C VAL A 138 -13.75 -29.50 22.80
N GLY A 139 -14.85 -30.26 22.88
CA GLY A 139 -14.83 -31.71 23.10
C GLY A 139 -14.10 -32.49 22.00
N ASN A 140 -14.11 -31.99 20.76
CA ASN A 140 -13.46 -32.62 19.61
C ASN A 140 -12.10 -32.00 19.26
N ALA A 141 -11.65 -30.94 19.96
CA ALA A 141 -10.34 -30.34 19.73
C ALA A 141 -9.18 -31.36 19.80
N PRO A 142 -9.13 -32.33 20.75
CA PRO A 142 -8.10 -33.37 20.76
C PRO A 142 -8.12 -34.26 19.51
N ALA A 143 -9.30 -34.52 18.94
CA ALA A 143 -9.43 -35.30 17.71
C ALA A 143 -8.91 -34.51 16.50
N ARG A 144 -9.21 -33.20 16.40
CA ARG A 144 -8.63 -32.32 15.38
C ARG A 144 -7.11 -32.24 15.49
N LEU A 145 -6.58 -32.15 16.71
CA LEU A 145 -5.13 -32.17 16.94
C LEU A 145 -4.50 -33.47 16.44
N LYS A 146 -5.18 -34.60 16.70
CA LYS A 146 -4.75 -35.91 16.20
C LYS A 146 -4.69 -35.92 14.67
N THR A 147 -5.74 -35.44 13.99
CA THR A 147 -5.79 -35.40 12.53
C THR A 147 -4.70 -34.51 11.93
N LEU A 148 -4.38 -33.37 12.55
CA LEU A 148 -3.25 -32.53 12.16
C LEU A 148 -1.90 -33.29 12.27
N ILE A 149 -1.70 -34.05 13.36
CA ILE A 149 -0.48 -34.86 13.52
C ILE A 149 -0.42 -35.99 12.48
N GLU A 150 -1.55 -36.63 12.16
CA GLU A 150 -1.65 -37.65 11.10
C GLU A 150 -1.26 -37.07 9.73
N ASP A 151 -1.69 -35.85 9.43
CA ASP A 151 -1.37 -35.13 8.19
C ASP A 151 0.12 -34.80 8.09
N ILE A 152 0.72 -34.29 9.16
CA ILE A 152 2.18 -34.08 9.25
C ILE A 152 2.95 -35.37 8.94
N TYR A 153 2.56 -36.49 9.54
CA TYR A 153 3.24 -37.77 9.32
C TYR A 153 3.02 -38.36 7.94
N SER A 154 1.98 -37.95 7.21
CA SER A 154 1.74 -38.42 5.85
C SER A 154 2.79 -37.92 4.85
N HIS A 155 3.43 -36.78 5.16
CA HIS A 155 4.51 -36.19 4.35
C HIS A 155 5.88 -36.29 5.03
N SER A 156 5.90 -36.43 6.36
CA SER A 156 7.12 -36.45 7.17
C SER A 156 7.17 -37.68 8.08
N GLU A 157 7.21 -38.87 7.49
CA GLU A 157 7.02 -40.15 8.21
C GLU A 157 7.93 -40.32 9.44
N ASN A 158 9.17 -39.83 9.35
CA ASN A 158 10.23 -39.98 10.36
C ASN A 158 10.48 -38.71 11.19
N ALA A 159 9.67 -37.66 11.01
CA ALA A 159 9.84 -36.42 11.75
C ALA A 159 9.68 -36.61 13.25
N VAL A 160 10.40 -35.80 14.02
CA VAL A 160 10.13 -35.60 15.44
C VAL A 160 9.01 -34.57 15.59
N VAL A 161 7.85 -35.00 16.08
CA VAL A 161 6.72 -34.10 16.36
C VAL A 161 6.66 -33.81 17.86
N LEU A 162 6.93 -32.56 18.23
CA LEU A 162 6.91 -32.08 19.61
C LEU A 162 5.60 -31.31 19.83
N VAL A 163 4.68 -31.90 20.60
CA VAL A 163 3.31 -31.39 20.78
C VAL A 163 3.19 -30.65 22.11
N ALA A 164 3.01 -29.34 22.06
CA ALA A 164 2.88 -28.52 23.26
C ALA A 164 1.47 -28.59 23.85
N THR A 165 1.40 -28.62 25.19
CA THR A 165 0.22 -28.12 25.91
C THR A 165 0.06 -26.62 25.63
N ILE A 166 -1.16 -26.09 25.48
CA ILE A 166 -1.34 -24.65 25.31
C ILE A 166 -0.98 -23.89 26.59
N ILE A 167 -0.38 -22.70 26.45
CA ILE A 167 0.05 -21.85 27.58
C ILE A 167 -1.13 -21.36 28.44
N PRO A 168 -0.89 -20.86 29.67
CA PRO A 168 -1.96 -20.28 30.49
C PRO A 168 -2.65 -19.10 29.78
N SER A 169 -3.92 -18.85 30.12
CA SER A 169 -4.68 -17.70 29.65
C SER A 169 -5.14 -16.83 30.81
N LYS A 170 -5.35 -15.53 30.61
CA LYS A 170 -6.07 -14.69 31.59
C LYS A 170 -7.60 -14.77 31.43
N ASN A 171 -8.10 -15.42 30.38
CA ASN A 171 -9.53 -15.62 30.19
C ASN A 171 -10.05 -16.63 31.22
N GLN A 172 -10.85 -16.15 32.16
CA GLN A 172 -11.34 -16.95 33.28
C GLN A 172 -12.36 -17.99 32.86
N THR A 173 -13.15 -17.72 31.82
CA THR A 173 -14.16 -18.67 31.31
C THR A 173 -13.53 -19.86 30.60
N ALA A 174 -12.33 -19.69 30.04
CA ALA A 174 -11.62 -20.73 29.29
C ALA A 174 -10.80 -21.70 30.16
N GLN A 175 -10.63 -21.43 31.47
CA GLN A 175 -9.67 -22.19 32.31
C GLN A 175 -10.02 -23.67 32.46
N ALA A 176 -11.30 -23.99 32.64
CA ALA A 176 -11.74 -25.38 32.80
C ALA A 176 -11.51 -26.19 31.51
N ASP A 177 -11.86 -25.59 30.37
CA ASP A 177 -11.68 -26.19 29.05
C ASP A 177 -10.20 -26.30 28.67
N LEU A 178 -9.39 -25.30 29.00
CA LEU A 178 -7.92 -25.32 28.85
C LEU A 178 -7.31 -26.48 29.63
N ALA A 179 -7.67 -26.62 30.90
CA ALA A 179 -7.18 -27.70 31.74
C ALA A 179 -7.61 -29.09 31.21
N ALA A 180 -8.85 -29.20 30.74
CA ALA A 180 -9.36 -30.43 30.14
C ALA A 180 -8.65 -30.79 28.83
N TYR A 181 -8.45 -29.81 27.95
CA TYR A 181 -7.73 -29.97 26.68
C TYR A 181 -6.27 -30.35 26.90
N ASN A 182 -5.53 -29.62 27.76
CA ASN A 182 -4.14 -29.95 28.10
C ASN A 182 -4.00 -31.34 28.72
N LYS A 183 -4.98 -31.78 29.52
CA LYS A 183 -5.01 -33.15 30.09
C LYS A 183 -5.25 -34.23 29.02
N ALA A 184 -5.91 -33.89 27.91
CA ALA A 184 -6.16 -34.83 26.82
C ALA A 184 -4.95 -35.02 25.87
N ILE A 185 -4.08 -34.01 25.73
CA ILE A 185 -2.93 -34.03 24.80
C ILE A 185 -2.02 -35.25 25.00
N PRO A 186 -1.62 -35.65 26.23
CA PRO A 186 -0.82 -36.85 26.43
C PRO A 186 -1.48 -38.13 25.90
N GLY A 187 -2.81 -38.22 25.97
CA GLY A 187 -3.57 -39.34 25.41
C GLY A 187 -3.54 -39.35 23.88
N VAL A 188 -3.62 -38.17 23.24
CA VAL A 188 -3.45 -38.04 21.78
C VAL A 188 -2.06 -38.47 21.36
N VAL A 189 -1.01 -37.96 22.03
CA VAL A 189 0.38 -38.31 21.73
C VAL A 189 0.64 -39.81 21.91
N ALA A 190 0.13 -40.42 22.99
CA ALA A 190 0.27 -41.84 23.25
C ALA A 190 -0.41 -42.74 22.20
N SER A 191 -1.36 -42.21 21.42
CA SER A 191 -2.04 -42.97 20.36
C SER A 191 -1.16 -43.24 19.12
N PHE A 192 -0.06 -42.49 18.96
CA PHE A 192 0.90 -42.66 17.85
C PHE A 192 2.02 -43.63 18.23
N THR A 193 1.73 -44.92 18.20
CA THR A 193 2.75 -45.96 18.43
C THR A 193 3.76 -46.00 17.28
N ASN A 194 5.05 -46.21 17.58
CA ASN A 194 6.14 -46.29 16.60
C ASN A 194 6.42 -44.99 15.81
N LYS A 195 6.05 -43.84 16.36
CA LYS A 195 6.40 -42.52 15.84
C LYS A 195 7.32 -41.76 16.80
N HIS A 196 8.14 -40.85 16.29
CA HIS A 196 8.97 -39.96 17.10
C HIS A 196 8.13 -38.77 17.58
N ILE A 197 7.33 -38.97 18.63
CA ILE A 197 6.43 -37.94 19.16
C ILE A 197 6.62 -37.77 20.66
N ALA A 198 6.52 -36.53 21.15
CA ALA A 198 6.56 -36.25 22.58
C ALA A 198 5.68 -35.05 22.97
N VAL A 199 5.16 -35.08 24.20
CA VAL A 199 4.50 -33.93 24.81
C VAL A 199 5.55 -32.94 25.30
N VAL A 200 5.32 -31.65 25.06
CA VAL A 200 6.08 -30.54 25.62
C VAL A 200 5.16 -29.79 26.60
N ASP A 201 5.50 -29.80 27.89
CA ASP A 201 4.72 -29.09 28.91
C ASP A 201 5.03 -27.58 28.88
N MET A 202 4.48 -26.91 27.88
CA MET A 202 4.60 -25.46 27.71
C MET A 202 3.73 -24.70 28.71
N ASN A 203 2.66 -25.32 29.22
CA ASN A 203 1.74 -24.67 30.15
C ASN A 203 2.43 -24.34 31.47
N SER A 204 3.17 -25.31 32.04
CA SER A 204 3.92 -25.13 33.28
C SER A 204 5.13 -24.20 33.13
N ALA A 205 5.63 -23.99 31.90
CA ALA A 205 6.77 -23.12 31.65
C ALA A 205 6.42 -21.63 31.76
N LEU A 206 5.14 -21.27 31.64
CA LEU A 206 4.67 -19.88 31.66
C LEU A 206 3.68 -19.65 32.81
N THR A 207 3.48 -18.38 33.14
CA THR A 207 2.44 -17.92 34.07
C THR A 207 1.64 -16.78 33.43
N THR A 208 0.49 -16.41 33.99
CA THR A 208 -0.29 -15.27 33.49
C THR A 208 0.45 -13.93 33.56
N ALA A 209 1.50 -13.81 34.38
CA ALA A 209 2.37 -12.64 34.42
C ALA A 209 3.27 -12.51 33.18
N ASP A 210 3.47 -13.60 32.44
CA ASP A 210 4.27 -13.62 31.23
C ASP A 210 3.49 -13.17 29.98
N LEU A 211 2.22 -12.76 30.12
CA LEU A 211 1.32 -12.43 29.01
C LEU A 211 1.08 -10.91 28.88
N THR A 212 1.12 -10.39 27.65
CA THR A 212 0.76 -9.00 27.32
C THR A 212 -0.75 -8.78 27.41
N ASP A 213 -1.55 -9.72 26.89
CA ASP A 213 -3.01 -9.69 26.97
C ASP A 213 -3.56 -10.98 27.61
N SER A 214 -4.75 -11.43 27.21
CA SER A 214 -5.36 -12.67 27.72
C SER A 214 -4.78 -13.95 27.13
N LEU A 215 -4.01 -13.88 26.05
CA LEU A 215 -3.54 -15.03 25.28
C LEU A 215 -2.06 -14.97 24.93
N HIS A 216 -1.51 -13.79 24.66
CA HIS A 216 -0.23 -13.63 24.00
C HIS A 216 0.92 -13.40 25.00
N PRO A 217 2.06 -14.12 24.86
CA PRO A 217 3.25 -13.88 25.66
C PRO A 217 3.89 -12.50 25.42
N THR A 218 4.56 -12.01 26.45
CA THR A 218 5.60 -10.96 26.38
C THR A 218 6.89 -11.54 25.78
N ASP A 219 7.85 -10.68 25.43
CA ASP A 219 9.20 -11.11 25.02
C ASP A 219 9.85 -12.06 26.05
N ALA A 220 9.65 -11.80 27.35
CA ALA A 220 10.15 -12.67 28.43
C ALA A 220 9.43 -14.03 28.47
N GLY A 221 8.11 -14.05 28.23
CA GLY A 221 7.34 -15.28 28.10
C GLY A 221 7.80 -16.13 26.92
N TYR A 222 8.03 -15.49 25.76
CA TYR A 222 8.57 -16.17 24.58
C TYR A 222 9.97 -16.74 24.82
N ALA A 223 10.83 -16.07 25.59
CA ALA A 223 12.13 -16.62 25.97
C ALA A 223 12.02 -17.93 26.78
N LYS A 224 11.00 -18.07 27.64
CA LYS A 224 10.71 -19.33 28.34
C LYS A 224 10.23 -20.41 27.37
N MET A 225 9.36 -20.06 26.42
CA MET A 225 8.94 -20.98 25.36
C MET A 225 10.13 -21.46 24.52
N THR A 226 11.04 -20.57 24.13
CA THR A 226 12.28 -20.92 23.41
C THR A 226 13.08 -21.99 24.16
N ASN A 227 13.32 -21.81 25.46
CA ASN A 227 14.09 -22.78 26.24
C ASN A 227 13.36 -24.11 26.34
N THR A 228 12.04 -24.10 26.52
CA THR A 228 11.22 -25.31 26.61
C THR A 228 11.23 -26.12 25.30
N TRP A 229 11.10 -25.44 24.15
CA TRP A 229 11.24 -26.07 22.84
C TRP A 229 12.64 -26.62 22.61
N TYR A 230 13.67 -25.82 22.93
CA TYR A 230 15.06 -26.22 22.78
C TYR A 230 15.37 -27.48 23.59
N ASP A 231 14.97 -27.53 24.87
CA ASP A 231 15.20 -28.69 25.74
C ASP A 231 14.49 -29.95 25.20
N ALA A 232 13.29 -29.79 24.63
CA ALA A 232 12.58 -30.90 23.99
C ALA A 232 13.30 -31.42 22.73
N ILE A 233 13.88 -30.54 21.92
CA ILE A 233 14.71 -30.92 20.76
C ILE A 233 15.97 -31.66 21.21
N ILE A 234 16.66 -31.15 22.24
CA ILE A 234 17.84 -31.83 22.81
C ILE A 234 17.47 -33.21 23.36
N ALA A 235 16.33 -33.33 24.03
CA ALA A 235 15.83 -34.62 24.49
C ALA A 235 15.53 -35.58 23.33
N ALA A 236 14.93 -35.11 22.23
CA ALA A 236 14.72 -35.92 21.03
C ALA A 236 16.04 -36.36 20.38
N ASN A 237 17.03 -35.46 20.30
CA ASN A 237 18.37 -35.77 19.82
C ASN A 237 19.02 -36.89 20.66
N SER A 238 18.93 -36.79 22.00
CA SER A 238 19.51 -37.80 22.91
C SER A 238 18.91 -39.21 22.74
N LYS A 239 17.72 -39.31 22.15
CA LYS A 239 17.05 -40.57 21.81
C LYS A 239 17.38 -41.06 20.40
N GLY A 240 18.17 -40.31 19.63
CA GLY A 240 18.49 -40.60 18.23
C GLY A 240 17.30 -40.42 17.29
N TRP A 241 16.32 -39.59 17.66
CA TRP A 241 15.08 -39.43 16.88
C TRP A 241 15.20 -38.47 15.70
N ILE A 242 16.14 -37.53 15.77
CA ILE A 242 16.37 -36.55 14.70
C ILE A 242 17.16 -37.22 13.59
N VAL A 243 16.55 -37.29 12.41
CA VAL A 243 17.13 -37.88 11.19
C VAL A 243 17.07 -36.87 10.05
N LYS A 244 17.61 -37.21 8.87
CA LYS A 244 17.55 -36.31 7.70
C LYS A 244 16.11 -35.90 7.36
N PRO A 245 15.89 -34.65 6.93
CA PRO A 245 14.58 -34.21 6.47
C PRO A 245 14.09 -35.03 5.29
N GLY A 246 12.77 -35.08 5.12
CA GLY A 246 12.16 -35.73 3.98
C GLY A 246 12.40 -34.94 2.69
N THR A 247 11.93 -35.51 1.58
CA THR A 247 11.94 -34.84 0.29
C THR A 247 10.78 -33.87 0.22
N ALA A 248 11.07 -32.57 0.11
CA ALA A 248 10.04 -31.56 -0.07
C ALA A 248 9.22 -31.82 -1.34
N GLN A 249 7.92 -31.61 -1.24
CA GLN A 249 6.94 -31.76 -2.30
C GLN A 249 6.24 -30.42 -2.54
N VAL A 250 5.66 -30.24 -3.71
CA VAL A 250 4.77 -29.11 -3.99
C VAL A 250 3.37 -29.53 -3.56
N PRO A 251 2.67 -28.77 -2.68
CA PRO A 251 1.28 -29.05 -2.37
C PRO A 251 0.41 -29.13 -3.62
N PRO A 252 -0.59 -30.03 -3.67
CA PRO A 252 -1.53 -30.09 -4.78
C PRO A 252 -2.32 -28.78 -4.85
N ASP A 253 -2.41 -28.24 -6.06
CA ASP A 253 -3.26 -27.10 -6.41
C ASP A 253 -4.55 -27.63 -7.07
N SER A 254 -5.70 -27.13 -6.65
CA SER A 254 -7.01 -27.56 -7.18
C SER A 254 -7.69 -26.43 -7.91
N ASN A 255 -7.83 -26.46 -9.22
CA ASN A 255 -8.51 -25.36 -9.93
C ASN A 255 -10.06 -25.47 -9.87
N ASN A 256 -10.64 -26.29 -8.98
CA ASN A 256 -12.09 -26.41 -8.82
C ASN A 256 -12.59 -25.47 -7.70
N PRO A 257 -13.32 -24.39 -8.02
CA PRO A 257 -13.77 -23.38 -7.06
C PRO A 257 -14.63 -23.96 -5.93
N GLY A 258 -15.42 -25.00 -6.23
CA GLY A 258 -16.26 -25.67 -5.23
C GLY A 258 -15.47 -26.36 -4.12
N ASN A 259 -14.22 -26.72 -4.40
CA ASN A 259 -13.30 -27.32 -3.46
C ASN A 259 -12.32 -26.30 -2.86
N CYS A 260 -12.27 -25.06 -3.35
CA CYS A 260 -11.33 -24.05 -2.88
C CYS A 260 -11.81 -23.33 -1.63
N ARG A 261 -10.89 -23.05 -0.72
CA ARG A 261 -11.19 -22.15 0.39
C ARG A 261 -11.49 -20.74 -0.09
N GLU A 262 -12.32 -20.07 0.69
CA GLU A 262 -12.66 -18.67 0.50
C GLU A 262 -11.46 -17.76 0.74
N THR A 263 -10.57 -18.10 1.69
CA THR A 263 -9.31 -17.35 1.89
C THR A 263 -8.22 -17.87 0.97
N PRO A 264 -7.43 -16.99 0.34
CA PRO A 264 -6.37 -17.38 -0.59
C PRO A 264 -5.20 -18.06 0.13
N SER A 265 -4.46 -18.86 -0.62
CA SER A 265 -3.17 -19.40 -0.22
C SER A 265 -2.09 -18.81 -1.13
N TRP A 266 -1.11 -18.11 -0.55
CA TRP A 266 -0.13 -17.37 -1.33
C TRP A 266 1.11 -18.21 -1.66
N LEU A 267 1.48 -18.28 -2.93
CA LEU A 267 2.83 -18.70 -3.36
C LEU A 267 3.59 -17.49 -3.89
N LYS A 268 4.71 -17.14 -3.26
CA LYS A 268 5.60 -16.11 -3.80
C LYS A 268 6.33 -16.65 -5.03
N VAL A 269 5.93 -16.20 -6.21
CA VAL A 269 6.59 -16.55 -7.47
C VAL A 269 7.82 -15.66 -7.69
N GLY A 270 7.72 -14.38 -7.31
CA GLY A 270 8.79 -13.40 -7.52
C GLY A 270 8.67 -12.67 -8.85
N GLU A 271 9.80 -12.28 -9.46
CA GLU A 271 9.80 -11.47 -10.68
C GLU A 271 9.26 -12.27 -11.88
N VAL A 272 8.16 -11.80 -12.47
CA VAL A 272 7.54 -12.39 -13.67
C VAL A 272 7.62 -11.49 -14.89
N ALA A 273 8.08 -10.25 -14.75
CA ALA A 273 8.48 -9.39 -15.87
C ALA A 273 9.53 -8.39 -15.39
N SER A 274 10.59 -8.18 -16.17
CA SER A 274 11.66 -7.22 -15.83
C SER A 274 11.29 -5.75 -16.11
N GLY A 275 10.11 -5.51 -16.70
CA GLY A 275 9.73 -4.24 -17.32
C GLY A 275 10.15 -4.14 -18.79
N ALA A 276 9.39 -3.43 -19.61
CA ALA A 276 9.69 -3.12 -21.00
C ALA A 276 10.63 -1.91 -21.15
N SER A 277 11.81 -2.13 -21.75
CA SER A 277 12.85 -1.11 -21.95
C SER A 277 12.59 -0.14 -23.13
N VAL A 278 11.34 0.00 -23.58
CA VAL A 278 11.02 0.56 -24.91
C VAL A 278 10.10 1.78 -24.91
N ALA A 279 9.40 2.03 -23.81
CA ALA A 279 8.48 3.17 -23.73
C ALA A 279 9.19 4.39 -23.13
N THR A 280 8.86 5.57 -23.66
CA THR A 280 9.48 6.83 -23.24
C THR A 280 8.54 7.63 -22.33
N THR A 281 9.06 8.09 -21.20
CA THR A 281 8.41 9.15 -20.41
C THR A 281 8.48 10.49 -21.16
N ASP A 282 7.95 11.55 -20.55
CA ASP A 282 8.16 12.92 -21.00
C ASP A 282 9.58 13.45 -20.70
N GLY A 283 10.49 12.59 -20.21
CA GLY A 283 11.88 12.88 -19.90
C GLY A 283 12.08 13.58 -18.55
N ASP A 284 13.30 14.06 -18.28
CA ASP A 284 13.59 14.88 -17.10
C ASP A 284 12.88 16.24 -17.18
N PHE A 285 12.52 16.79 -16.01
CA PHE A 285 11.90 18.12 -15.94
C PHE A 285 12.85 19.21 -16.45
N LYS A 286 12.33 20.06 -17.34
CA LYS A 286 13.03 21.20 -17.95
C LYS A 286 12.30 22.48 -17.55
N PRO A 287 12.86 23.29 -16.65
CA PRO A 287 12.20 24.50 -16.16
C PRO A 287 12.10 25.57 -17.25
N VAL A 288 10.92 26.17 -17.38
CA VAL A 288 10.68 27.34 -18.23
C VAL A 288 9.72 28.26 -17.49
N TRP A 289 10.13 29.51 -17.27
CA TRP A 289 9.33 30.51 -16.55
C TRP A 289 8.98 31.68 -17.47
N LYS A 290 7.69 31.93 -17.67
CA LYS A 290 7.20 33.04 -18.49
C LYS A 290 6.67 34.15 -17.59
N LYS A 291 7.27 35.34 -17.66
CA LYS A 291 6.78 36.49 -16.90
C LYS A 291 5.43 36.95 -17.43
N THR A 292 4.38 36.74 -16.66
CA THR A 292 3.01 37.22 -16.97
C THR A 292 2.83 38.67 -16.54
N GLY A 293 3.44 39.07 -15.41
CA GLY A 293 3.38 40.43 -14.89
C GLY A 293 2.52 40.54 -13.63
N VAL A 294 2.00 41.73 -13.34
CA VAL A 294 1.18 41.97 -12.16
C VAL A 294 -0.24 41.44 -12.42
N ILE A 295 -0.66 40.45 -11.63
CA ILE A 295 -1.99 39.84 -11.78
C ILE A 295 -2.98 40.32 -10.71
N ALA A 296 -2.49 40.82 -9.57
CA ALA A 296 -3.29 41.41 -8.52
C ALA A 296 -2.59 42.66 -7.97
N SER A 297 -3.30 43.78 -7.87
CA SER A 297 -2.76 45.06 -7.36
C SER A 297 -2.51 45.07 -5.85
N GLY A 298 -3.05 44.10 -5.12
CA GLY A 298 -2.96 43.99 -3.67
C GLY A 298 -4.22 44.47 -2.95
N ALA A 299 -4.61 43.79 -1.88
CA ALA A 299 -5.77 44.15 -1.04
C ALA A 299 -5.48 44.13 0.46
N CYS A 300 -4.44 43.42 0.88
CA CYS A 300 -3.96 43.33 2.25
C CYS A 300 -2.45 43.07 2.25
N PRO A 301 -1.73 43.37 3.35
CA PRO A 301 -0.30 43.05 3.45
C PRO A 301 -0.01 41.57 3.25
N ARG A 302 1.19 41.22 2.77
CA ARG A 302 1.60 39.83 2.48
C ARG A 302 1.38 38.88 3.66
N ALA A 303 1.55 39.36 4.89
CA ALA A 303 1.39 38.54 6.09
C ALA A 303 -0.07 38.11 6.35
N GLN A 304 -1.05 38.74 5.70
CA GLN A 304 -2.48 38.41 5.76
C GLN A 304 -2.96 37.69 4.49
N LEU A 305 -2.12 37.62 3.46
CA LEU A 305 -2.50 37.10 2.15
C LEU A 305 -2.32 35.59 2.10
N HIS A 306 -3.40 34.91 1.73
CA HIS A 306 -3.43 33.50 1.38
C HIS A 306 -3.99 33.31 -0.04
N LEU A 307 -3.73 32.15 -0.61
CA LEU A 307 -4.27 31.73 -1.89
C LEU A 307 -5.11 30.48 -1.64
N MET A 308 -6.32 30.44 -2.18
CA MET A 308 -7.25 29.33 -2.00
C MET A 308 -8.13 29.18 -3.23
N ASP A 309 -8.57 27.98 -3.58
CA ASP A 309 -9.65 27.78 -4.55
C ASP A 309 -10.98 27.70 -3.79
N LEU A 310 -11.78 28.76 -3.79
CA LEU A 310 -12.99 28.81 -2.95
C LEU A 310 -14.18 28.07 -3.55
N ASP A 311 -14.30 28.02 -4.88
CA ASP A 311 -15.46 27.40 -5.56
C ASP A 311 -15.12 26.13 -6.36
N GLY A 312 -13.87 25.68 -6.30
CA GLY A 312 -13.41 24.44 -6.90
C GLY A 312 -13.35 24.51 -8.42
N ASP A 313 -13.07 25.69 -8.98
CA ASP A 313 -12.95 25.92 -10.42
C ASP A 313 -11.54 25.62 -10.96
N GLY A 314 -10.58 25.33 -10.06
CA GLY A 314 -9.19 25.03 -10.35
C GLY A 314 -8.26 26.25 -10.30
N LEU A 315 -8.77 27.46 -10.06
CA LEU A 315 -8.00 28.68 -9.97
C LEU A 315 -7.84 29.13 -8.52
N LYS A 316 -6.66 29.66 -8.19
CA LYS A 316 -6.44 30.26 -6.87
C LYS A 316 -6.97 31.69 -6.78
N ASP A 317 -7.79 31.92 -5.76
CA ASP A 317 -8.39 33.17 -5.32
C ASP A 317 -7.51 33.95 -4.34
N TYR A 318 -7.76 35.25 -4.25
CA TYR A 318 -7.02 36.15 -3.37
C TYR A 318 -7.74 36.30 -2.03
N ALA A 319 -7.22 35.65 -0.98
CA ALA A 319 -7.82 35.64 0.36
C ALA A 319 -7.04 36.53 1.36
N CYS A 320 -7.73 37.48 1.99
CA CYS A 320 -7.20 38.30 3.07
C CYS A 320 -7.75 37.84 4.41
N VAL A 321 -6.86 37.42 5.31
CA VAL A 321 -7.19 36.94 6.65
C VAL A 321 -6.91 38.03 7.69
N ASP A 322 -7.92 38.33 8.51
CA ASP A 322 -7.77 39.23 9.66
C ASP A 322 -6.87 38.57 10.72
N PRO A 323 -5.77 39.23 11.13
CA PRO A 323 -4.79 38.63 12.04
C PRO A 323 -5.30 38.43 13.48
N LYS A 324 -6.43 39.03 13.87
CA LYS A 324 -6.96 38.96 15.25
C LYS A 324 -8.11 37.96 15.41
N THR A 325 -8.82 37.66 14.31
CA THR A 325 -10.01 36.82 14.34
C THR A 325 -9.93 35.63 13.39
N GLY A 326 -9.06 35.67 12.38
CA GLY A 326 -9.07 34.72 11.27
C GLY A 326 -10.25 34.92 10.31
N ALA A 327 -11.01 36.02 10.42
CA ALA A 327 -12.04 36.36 9.44
C ALA A 327 -11.42 36.50 8.05
N THR A 328 -12.05 35.95 7.03
CA THR A 328 -11.47 35.85 5.68
C THR A 328 -12.36 36.55 4.67
N THR A 329 -11.76 37.47 3.91
CA THR A 329 -12.37 38.11 2.75
C THR A 329 -11.68 37.63 1.48
N VAL A 330 -12.44 37.19 0.48
CA VAL A 330 -11.90 36.63 -0.77
C VAL A 330 -12.30 37.49 -1.96
N ARG A 331 -11.38 37.68 -2.90
CA ARG A 331 -11.67 38.12 -4.27
C ARG A 331 -11.44 36.93 -5.19
N ARG A 332 -12.52 36.44 -5.80
CA ARG A 332 -12.45 35.27 -6.69
C ARG A 332 -11.83 35.61 -8.03
N ASN A 333 -10.99 34.71 -8.54
CA ASN A 333 -10.43 34.81 -9.88
C ASN A 333 -11.52 34.45 -10.91
N ILE A 334 -11.57 35.16 -12.03
CA ILE A 334 -12.61 34.94 -13.04
C ILE A 334 -12.03 34.09 -14.18
N PRO A 335 -12.51 32.85 -14.36
CA PRO A 335 -12.09 31.99 -15.46
C PRO A 335 -12.64 32.48 -16.81
N ASP A 336 -11.93 32.14 -17.89
CA ASP A 336 -12.44 32.19 -19.26
C ASP A 336 -13.32 30.99 -19.60
N SER A 337 -13.82 30.95 -20.84
CA SER A 337 -14.67 29.84 -21.31
C SER A 337 -13.96 28.49 -21.33
N SER A 338 -12.63 28.48 -21.21
CA SER A 338 -11.79 27.28 -21.17
C SER A 338 -11.38 26.91 -19.73
N GLY A 339 -11.80 27.70 -18.72
CA GLY A 339 -11.43 27.52 -17.32
C GLY A 339 -10.10 28.18 -16.94
N LYS A 340 -9.51 29.03 -17.79
CA LYS A 340 -8.21 29.67 -17.51
C LYS A 340 -8.36 31.07 -16.93
N SER A 341 -7.45 31.49 -16.07
CA SER A 341 -7.43 32.84 -15.50
C SER A 341 -7.41 33.94 -16.57
N GLN A 342 -8.30 34.93 -16.44
CA GLN A 342 -8.26 36.17 -17.24
C GLN A 342 -7.52 37.32 -16.54
N ASN A 343 -6.92 37.07 -15.38
CA ASN A 343 -6.39 38.11 -14.48
C ASN A 343 -7.45 39.17 -14.13
N LYS A 344 -8.69 38.72 -13.94
CA LYS A 344 -9.82 39.55 -13.50
C LYS A 344 -10.34 38.98 -12.20
N TRP A 345 -10.77 39.88 -11.32
CA TRP A 345 -11.18 39.53 -9.97
C TRP A 345 -12.59 40.03 -9.70
N GLU A 346 -13.37 39.23 -9.02
CA GLU A 346 -14.65 39.66 -8.47
C GLU A 346 -14.47 40.67 -7.32
N ALA A 347 -15.58 41.29 -6.91
CA ALA A 347 -15.62 42.10 -5.71
C ALA A 347 -15.30 41.25 -4.47
N ALA A 348 -14.69 41.89 -3.47
CA ALA A 348 -14.34 41.23 -2.22
C ALA A 348 -15.61 40.82 -1.45
N GLU A 349 -15.65 39.58 -0.98
CA GLU A 349 -16.73 39.01 -0.17
C GLU A 349 -16.17 38.42 1.12
N GLU A 350 -16.83 38.64 2.26
CA GLU A 350 -16.50 37.92 3.50
C GLU A 350 -17.03 36.49 3.41
N VAL A 351 -16.12 35.51 3.49
CA VAL A 351 -16.46 34.08 3.32
C VAL A 351 -16.42 33.34 4.64
N ALA A 352 -15.68 33.85 5.63
CA ALA A 352 -15.61 33.29 6.97
C ALA A 352 -15.52 34.43 8.00
N SER A 353 -16.36 34.39 9.03
CA SER A 353 -16.42 35.42 10.07
C SER A 353 -15.33 35.32 11.14
N GLY A 354 -14.59 34.21 11.17
CA GLY A 354 -13.54 33.95 12.17
C GLY A 354 -14.07 33.79 13.59
N LYS A 355 -13.18 33.89 14.58
CA LYS A 355 -13.51 33.87 16.01
C LYS A 355 -12.56 34.77 16.79
N SER A 356 -13.10 35.61 17.68
CA SER A 356 -12.28 36.43 18.59
C SER A 356 -11.37 35.54 19.45
N GLY A 357 -10.08 35.92 19.54
CA GLY A 357 -9.04 35.16 20.24
C GLY A 357 -8.34 34.10 19.39
N ARG A 358 -8.71 33.96 18.11
CA ARG A 358 -7.99 33.12 17.14
C ARG A 358 -6.86 33.94 16.49
N ASP A 359 -5.63 33.44 16.55
CA ASP A 359 -4.52 34.06 15.84
C ASP A 359 -4.69 33.85 14.32
N GLY A 360 -5.02 34.91 13.58
CA GLY A 360 -5.26 34.80 12.14
C GLY A 360 -4.06 34.30 11.34
N TYR A 361 -2.83 34.42 11.87
CA TYR A 361 -1.64 33.85 11.23
C TYR A 361 -1.64 32.32 11.21
N GLY A 362 -2.47 31.66 12.03
CA GLY A 362 -2.67 30.22 12.03
C GLY A 362 -3.59 29.69 10.93
N VAL A 363 -4.24 30.56 10.16
CA VAL A 363 -5.21 30.16 9.13
C VAL A 363 -4.48 29.64 7.88
N MET A 364 -4.97 28.56 7.31
CA MET A 364 -4.50 27.97 6.06
C MET A 364 -5.69 27.45 5.25
N PHE A 365 -5.46 27.19 3.96
CA PHE A 365 -6.49 26.68 3.06
C PHE A 365 -5.91 25.53 2.22
N ALA A 366 -6.66 24.43 2.13
CA ALA A 366 -6.34 23.28 1.28
C ALA A 366 -7.54 22.33 1.19
N ASP A 367 -7.72 21.67 0.06
CA ASP A 367 -8.76 20.66 -0.16
C ASP A 367 -8.49 19.36 0.63
N LEU A 368 -9.19 19.12 1.73
CA LEU A 368 -8.99 17.94 2.60
C LEU A 368 -9.79 16.73 2.11
N ASN A 369 -10.89 16.95 1.40
CA ASN A 369 -11.85 15.91 1.01
C ASN A 369 -11.81 15.55 -0.48
N GLY A 370 -10.91 16.19 -1.24
CA GLY A 370 -10.68 15.98 -2.66
C GLY A 370 -11.83 16.46 -3.53
N ASP A 371 -12.69 17.37 -3.05
CA ASP A 371 -13.82 17.86 -3.82
C ASP A 371 -13.45 19.00 -4.78
N GLY A 372 -12.22 19.49 -4.73
CA GLY A 372 -11.64 20.56 -5.54
C GLY A 372 -11.71 21.94 -4.89
N ALA A 373 -12.57 22.15 -3.89
CA ALA A 373 -12.63 23.41 -3.16
C ALA A 373 -11.74 23.33 -1.91
N ASP A 374 -10.97 24.39 -1.64
CA ASP A 374 -10.11 24.45 -0.47
C ASP A 374 -10.93 24.67 0.81
N ASP A 375 -10.55 23.91 1.85
CA ASP A 375 -11.16 23.95 3.17
C ASP A 375 -10.47 24.94 4.10
N TYR A 376 -11.16 25.38 5.15
CA TYR A 376 -10.59 26.31 6.14
C TYR A 376 -9.88 25.50 7.22
N ILE A 377 -8.60 25.80 7.44
CA ILE A 377 -7.77 25.16 8.47
C ILE A 377 -7.24 26.21 9.44
N TYR A 378 -7.11 25.86 10.71
CA TYR A 378 -6.50 26.69 11.74
C TYR A 378 -5.51 25.88 12.58
N VAL A 379 -4.26 26.34 12.65
CA VAL A 379 -3.23 25.86 13.57
C VAL A 379 -3.21 26.74 14.80
N ASP A 380 -3.53 26.17 15.95
CA ASP A 380 -3.51 26.86 17.22
C ASP A 380 -2.06 27.20 17.64
N SER A 381 -1.79 28.47 17.94
CA SER A 381 -0.44 28.93 18.27
C SER A 381 0.02 28.56 19.68
N ASP A 382 -0.91 28.24 20.59
CA ASP A 382 -0.59 27.88 21.97
C ASP A 382 -0.21 26.41 22.10
N ASN A 383 -0.93 25.51 21.42
CA ASN A 383 -0.75 24.06 21.57
C ASN A 383 -0.41 23.30 20.27
N GLY A 384 -0.51 23.94 19.10
CA GLY A 384 -0.22 23.32 17.80
C GLY A 384 -1.30 22.38 17.29
N ASP A 385 -2.51 22.38 17.87
CA ASP A 385 -3.63 21.62 17.35
C ASP A 385 -4.09 22.17 16.00
N VAL A 386 -4.40 21.28 15.07
CA VAL A 386 -4.90 21.61 13.74
C VAL A 386 -6.40 21.34 13.72
N SER A 387 -7.20 22.39 13.57
CA SER A 387 -8.66 22.32 13.41
C SER A 387 -9.08 22.63 11.98
N ALA A 388 -10.17 22.03 11.50
CA ALA A 388 -10.64 22.25 10.13
C ALA A 388 -12.17 22.38 10.01
N TRP A 389 -12.58 23.02 8.91
CA TRP A 389 -13.96 23.15 8.47
C TRP A 389 -14.05 22.91 6.97
N ILE A 390 -14.93 21.98 6.56
CA ILE A 390 -15.16 21.67 5.15
C ILE A 390 -15.97 22.78 4.48
N ASN A 391 -15.51 23.23 3.31
CA ASN A 391 -16.23 24.15 2.45
C ASN A 391 -17.41 23.42 1.80
N SER A 392 -18.63 23.73 2.24
CA SER A 392 -19.86 23.13 1.69
C SER A 392 -20.51 23.99 0.60
N GLY A 393 -19.78 24.97 0.05
CA GLY A 393 -20.26 25.90 -0.95
C GLY A 393 -21.23 26.96 -0.39
N LYS A 394 -21.86 27.70 -1.32
CA LYS A 394 -22.88 28.69 -0.98
C LYS A 394 -24.25 28.04 -0.80
N ASN A 395 -24.94 28.41 0.29
CA ASN A 395 -26.35 28.17 0.48
C ASN A 395 -27.06 29.48 0.83
N ASN A 396 -28.17 29.80 0.15
CA ASN A 396 -28.94 31.04 0.33
C ASN A 396 -28.07 32.33 0.32
N GLY A 397 -27.02 32.34 -0.52
CA GLY A 397 -26.14 33.50 -0.68
C GLY A 397 -25.02 33.61 0.35
N SER A 398 -24.83 32.64 1.24
CA SER A 398 -23.73 32.62 2.22
C SER A 398 -22.92 31.33 2.17
N TRP A 399 -21.60 31.45 2.31
CA TRP A 399 -20.68 30.32 2.41
C TRP A 399 -20.92 29.48 3.66
N GLN A 400 -20.90 28.17 3.50
CA GLN A 400 -21.17 27.21 4.57
C GLN A 400 -19.89 26.45 4.93
N TRP A 401 -19.62 26.35 6.24
CA TRP A 401 -18.43 25.72 6.77
C TRP A 401 -18.81 24.63 7.78
N LYS A 402 -18.55 23.36 7.43
CA LYS A 402 -18.85 22.22 8.30
C LYS A 402 -17.66 21.91 9.20
N SER A 403 -17.79 22.20 10.49
CA SER A 403 -16.74 21.94 11.49
C SER A 403 -16.41 20.46 11.60
N LEU A 404 -15.12 20.13 11.51
CA LEU A 404 -14.59 18.79 11.81
C LEU A 404 -14.00 18.69 13.23
N GLY A 405 -13.73 19.83 13.87
CA GLY A 405 -13.00 19.86 15.14
C GLY A 405 -11.49 19.73 14.90
N VAL A 406 -10.77 19.16 15.88
CA VAL A 406 -9.32 18.93 15.78
C VAL A 406 -9.07 17.69 14.92
N ILE A 407 -8.37 17.87 13.81
CA ILE A 407 -8.01 16.83 12.85
C ILE A 407 -6.58 16.30 13.04
N ALA A 408 -5.72 17.04 13.75
CA ALA A 408 -4.40 16.59 14.19
C ALA A 408 -4.00 17.28 15.50
N SER A 409 -3.42 16.52 16.44
CA SER A 409 -2.93 17.03 17.73
C SER A 409 -1.59 16.35 18.09
N GLY A 410 -0.76 17.03 18.88
CA GLY A 410 0.52 16.47 19.35
C GLY A 410 1.57 16.22 18.25
N VAL A 411 1.37 16.78 17.05
CA VAL A 411 2.29 16.61 15.90
C VAL A 411 3.40 17.66 15.84
N GLY A 412 3.40 18.63 16.76
CA GLY A 412 4.38 19.72 16.82
C GLY A 412 4.16 20.78 15.75
N ALA A 413 2.94 20.92 15.24
CA ALA A 413 2.61 21.92 14.23
C ALA A 413 2.77 23.34 14.77
N LYS A 414 3.22 24.22 13.88
CA LYS A 414 3.23 25.67 14.07
C LYS A 414 2.75 26.29 12.78
N ASN A 415 2.08 27.43 12.88
CA ASN A 415 1.63 28.20 11.73
C ASN A 415 2.78 28.58 10.76
N THR A 416 4.02 28.66 11.24
CA THR A 416 5.21 28.96 10.41
C THR A 416 5.88 27.74 9.78
N THR A 417 5.55 26.51 10.20
CA THR A 417 6.25 25.29 9.75
C THR A 417 5.35 24.26 9.10
N LEU A 418 4.05 24.29 9.37
CA LEU A 418 3.08 23.40 8.72
C LEU A 418 2.83 23.85 7.28
N GLN A 419 2.85 22.90 6.35
CA GLN A 419 2.39 23.09 4.96
C GLN A 419 1.37 22.00 4.63
N MET A 420 0.29 22.39 3.98
CA MET A 420 -0.66 21.47 3.34
C MET A 420 -0.18 21.17 1.93
N VAL A 421 -0.15 19.90 1.56
CA VAL A 421 0.49 19.40 0.34
C VAL A 421 -0.26 18.17 -0.15
N ASP A 422 0.04 17.66 -1.35
CA ASP A 422 -0.41 16.33 -1.76
C ASP A 422 0.85 15.52 -2.11
N PHE A 423 1.26 14.55 -1.30
CA PHE A 423 2.47 13.75 -1.57
C PHE A 423 2.23 12.66 -2.59
N ASP A 424 0.99 12.26 -2.83
CA ASP A 424 0.67 11.00 -3.47
C ASP A 424 -0.24 11.11 -4.71
N GLY A 425 -0.75 12.30 -4.97
CA GLY A 425 -1.49 12.69 -6.16
C GLY A 425 -2.96 12.28 -6.18
N ASP A 426 -3.66 12.08 -5.05
CA ASP A 426 -5.14 11.95 -5.14
C ASP A 426 -5.86 13.26 -5.44
N GLY A 427 -5.23 14.38 -5.13
CA GLY A 427 -5.86 15.68 -4.98
C GLY A 427 -6.46 15.90 -3.59
N ARG A 428 -6.05 15.14 -2.55
CA ARG A 428 -6.41 15.42 -1.15
C ARG A 428 -5.20 15.97 -0.41
N ALA A 429 -5.45 16.91 0.49
CA ALA A 429 -4.39 17.54 1.26
C ALA A 429 -3.89 16.61 2.38
N ASP A 430 -2.65 16.18 2.18
CA ASP A 430 -1.70 15.77 3.21
C ASP A 430 -1.19 16.99 3.98
N PHE A 431 -0.39 16.73 5.01
CA PHE A 431 0.39 17.80 5.62
C PHE A 431 1.81 17.38 5.94
N CYS A 432 2.67 18.38 6.07
CA CYS A 432 4.03 18.20 6.54
C CYS A 432 4.48 19.33 7.47
N ILE A 433 5.49 19.02 8.28
CA ILE A 433 6.22 19.99 9.09
C ILE A 433 7.60 20.17 8.48
N VAL A 434 7.89 21.41 8.08
CA VAL A 434 9.17 21.81 7.48
C VAL A 434 9.98 22.56 8.54
N SER A 435 11.13 22.00 8.89
CA SER A 435 12.05 22.61 9.85
C SER A 435 12.91 23.72 9.20
N SER A 436 13.61 24.50 10.02
CA SER A 436 14.53 25.54 9.53
C SER A 436 15.77 25.01 8.81
N SER A 437 16.07 23.70 8.93
CA SER A 437 17.13 23.05 8.13
C SER A 437 16.62 22.53 6.79
N GLY A 438 15.31 22.58 6.55
CA GLY A 438 14.67 21.95 5.39
C GLY A 438 14.31 20.48 5.59
N GLU A 439 14.53 19.89 6.76
CA GLU A 439 13.96 18.57 7.05
C GLU A 439 12.42 18.63 7.01
N VAL A 440 11.79 17.65 6.36
CA VAL A 440 10.34 17.53 6.19
C VAL A 440 9.87 16.23 6.84
N THR A 441 8.94 16.34 7.78
CA THR A 441 8.18 15.20 8.31
C THR A 441 6.79 15.22 7.71
N GLY A 442 6.32 14.11 7.14
CA GLY A 442 5.05 14.03 6.39
C GLY A 442 3.99 13.14 7.03
N TRP A 443 2.73 13.45 6.74
CA TRP A 443 1.54 12.68 7.09
C TRP A 443 0.59 12.60 5.90
N LEU A 444 0.23 11.37 5.52
CA LEU A 444 -0.63 11.07 4.38
C LEU A 444 -2.10 11.03 4.81
N ASN A 445 -2.99 11.68 4.08
CA ASN A 445 -4.43 11.60 4.25
C ASN A 445 -4.99 10.36 3.54
N THR A 446 -5.30 9.32 4.29
CA THR A 446 -5.87 8.07 3.77
C THR A 446 -7.40 8.01 3.93
N GLY A 447 -8.06 9.15 4.18
CA GLY A 447 -9.50 9.23 4.42
C GLY A 447 -10.30 9.39 3.13
N ALA A 448 -11.35 8.58 2.94
CA ALA A 448 -12.32 8.73 1.83
C ALA A 448 -13.54 9.61 2.18
N SER A 449 -13.68 9.99 3.45
CA SER A 449 -14.73 10.90 3.94
C SER A 449 -14.25 12.35 3.98
N ASP A 450 -15.15 13.27 4.33
CA ASP A 450 -14.83 14.65 4.71
C ASP A 450 -13.73 14.76 5.78
N THR A 451 -13.75 13.85 6.76
CA THR A 451 -12.74 13.85 7.82
C THR A 451 -11.48 13.13 7.36
N PRO A 452 -10.32 13.81 7.33
CA PRO A 452 -9.07 13.19 6.94
C PRO A 452 -8.65 12.13 7.97
N LYS A 453 -7.91 11.11 7.50
CA LYS A 453 -7.27 10.10 8.35
C LYS A 453 -5.77 10.14 8.10
N TYR A 454 -5.02 10.75 9.02
CA TYR A 454 -3.60 10.95 8.81
C TYR A 454 -2.75 9.75 9.25
N HIS A 455 -2.04 9.16 8.29
CA HIS A 455 -0.99 8.18 8.51
C HIS A 455 0.37 8.87 8.54
N LYS A 456 1.14 8.70 9.63
CA LYS A 456 2.46 9.32 9.76
C LYS A 456 3.50 8.59 8.88
N LEU A 457 4.04 9.27 7.88
CA LEU A 457 5.14 8.75 7.05
C LEU A 457 6.49 8.84 7.76
N GLY A 458 6.66 9.82 8.66
CA GLY A 458 7.94 10.12 9.30
C GLY A 458 8.75 11.15 8.50
N VAL A 459 10.08 11.12 8.62
CA VAL A 459 10.96 12.04 7.87
C VAL A 459 10.97 11.64 6.40
N VAL A 460 10.36 12.46 5.55
CA VAL A 460 10.27 12.24 4.10
C VAL A 460 11.38 12.95 3.34
N ALA A 461 12.00 13.99 3.92
CA ALA A 461 13.20 14.63 3.37
C ALA A 461 14.11 15.09 4.52
N THR A 462 15.42 14.85 4.40
CA THR A 462 16.39 15.19 5.46
C THR A 462 16.84 16.65 5.45
N GLY A 463 16.51 17.41 4.40
CA GLY A 463 16.99 18.78 4.21
C GLY A 463 18.46 18.89 3.82
N ALA A 464 19.19 17.78 3.58
CA ALA A 464 20.63 17.79 3.31
C ALA A 464 21.05 18.66 2.10
N SER A 465 20.15 18.86 1.13
CA SER A 465 20.37 19.71 -0.04
C SER A 465 20.14 21.20 0.23
N ALA A 466 19.51 21.57 1.35
CA ALA A 466 19.23 22.96 1.71
C ALA A 466 20.41 23.58 2.47
N ALA A 467 20.84 24.76 2.02
CA ALA A 467 21.84 25.55 2.74
C ALA A 467 21.20 26.25 3.94
N LYS A 468 22.02 26.57 4.95
CA LYS A 468 21.57 27.31 6.14
C LYS A 468 20.93 28.65 5.73
N GLY A 469 19.68 28.86 6.16
CA GLY A 469 18.93 30.09 5.90
C GLY A 469 18.01 30.03 4.68
N ASN A 470 18.12 28.97 3.85
CA ASN A 470 17.16 28.72 2.77
C ASN A 470 15.77 28.42 3.35
N LYS A 471 14.75 28.73 2.55
CA LYS A 471 13.37 28.28 2.79
C LYS A 471 13.05 27.07 1.96
N VAL A 472 12.14 26.23 2.45
CA VAL A 472 11.67 25.05 1.75
C VAL A 472 10.16 25.13 1.60
N PHE A 473 9.71 24.91 0.38
CA PHE A 473 8.31 24.79 0.00
C PHE A 473 8.09 23.46 -0.68
N LEU A 474 6.89 22.94 -0.56
CA LEU A 474 6.44 21.76 -1.28
C LEU A 474 5.35 22.18 -2.26
N GLY A 475 5.41 21.71 -3.50
CA GLY A 475 4.42 22.02 -4.52
C GLY A 475 4.74 21.34 -5.84
N ASP A 476 3.71 20.90 -6.58
CA ASP A 476 3.87 20.17 -7.83
C ASP A 476 4.30 21.11 -8.96
N PHE A 477 5.58 21.11 -9.33
CA PHE A 477 6.06 21.88 -10.48
C PHE A 477 6.08 21.06 -11.78
N THR A 478 5.88 19.74 -11.70
CA THR A 478 5.87 18.84 -12.85
C THR A 478 4.49 18.66 -13.48
N GLY A 479 3.43 18.87 -12.71
CA GLY A 479 2.04 18.60 -13.09
C GLY A 479 1.66 17.13 -12.95
N ASN A 480 2.31 16.38 -12.06
CA ASN A 480 2.02 14.96 -11.81
C ASN A 480 1.02 14.70 -10.67
N GLY A 481 0.52 15.77 -10.04
CA GLY A 481 -0.37 15.77 -8.88
C GLY A 481 0.35 15.68 -7.54
N ARG A 482 1.66 15.37 -7.52
CA ARG A 482 2.44 15.18 -6.29
C ARG A 482 3.33 16.37 -6.03
N ALA A 483 3.38 16.81 -4.79
CA ALA A 483 4.18 17.92 -4.33
C ALA A 483 5.67 17.59 -4.46
N ASP A 484 6.38 18.42 -5.20
CA ASP A 484 7.83 18.38 -5.35
C ASP A 484 8.52 19.25 -4.31
N TYR A 485 9.82 19.03 -4.07
CA TYR A 485 10.58 19.75 -3.05
C TYR A 485 11.30 20.95 -3.66
N ILE A 486 11.01 22.15 -3.14
CA ILE A 486 11.51 23.42 -3.66
C ILE A 486 12.34 24.13 -2.58
N ILE A 487 13.62 24.37 -2.88
CA ILE A 487 14.54 25.15 -2.05
C ILE A 487 14.59 26.57 -2.58
N VAL A 488 14.35 27.57 -1.73
CA VAL A 488 14.44 28.99 -2.07
C VAL A 488 15.61 29.62 -1.33
N ALA A 489 16.58 30.14 -2.08
CA ALA A 489 17.72 30.88 -1.54
C ALA A 489 17.36 32.35 -1.28
N SER A 490 18.19 33.06 -0.53
CA SER A 490 17.93 34.44 -0.07
C SER A 490 17.55 35.43 -1.17
N GLY A 491 18.10 35.28 -2.37
CA GLY A 491 17.82 36.11 -3.54
C GLY A 491 16.68 35.62 -4.43
N GLY A 492 15.83 34.70 -3.94
CA GLY A 492 14.69 34.17 -4.69
C GLY A 492 15.03 33.08 -5.72
N GLN A 493 16.31 32.70 -5.88
CA GLN A 493 16.71 31.55 -6.69
C GLN A 493 16.07 30.28 -6.12
N THR A 494 15.68 29.35 -6.99
CA THR A 494 15.04 28.11 -6.58
C THR A 494 15.77 26.89 -7.13
N LYS A 495 15.82 25.83 -6.33
CA LYS A 495 16.22 24.48 -6.74
C LYS A 495 15.09 23.50 -6.50
N GLY A 496 14.95 22.51 -7.38
CA GLY A 496 13.87 21.52 -7.33
C GLY A 496 14.40 20.10 -7.14
N LEU A 497 13.60 19.25 -6.50
CA LEU A 497 13.73 17.79 -6.51
C LEU A 497 12.35 17.20 -6.80
N VAL A 498 12.26 16.33 -7.81
CA VAL A 498 10.99 15.72 -8.24
C VAL A 498 10.61 14.57 -7.29
N ASN A 499 9.35 14.51 -6.90
CA ASN A 499 8.76 13.42 -6.12
C ASN A 499 8.41 12.22 -7.02
N ARG A 500 8.96 11.04 -6.70
CA ARG A 500 8.65 9.76 -7.37
C ARG A 500 8.04 8.75 -6.40
N LEU A 501 7.07 7.98 -6.90
CA LEU A 501 6.54 6.81 -6.20
C LEU A 501 7.57 5.68 -6.15
N GLN A 502 7.46 4.85 -5.10
CA GLN A 502 8.25 3.65 -4.90
C GLN A 502 7.33 2.44 -4.76
N GLU A 503 7.82 1.25 -5.12
CA GLU A 503 7.03 0.01 -5.06
C GLU A 503 6.62 -0.35 -3.62
N ASN A 504 7.51 -0.10 -2.66
CA ASN A 504 7.39 -0.64 -1.30
C ASN A 504 7.35 0.47 -0.23
N SER A 505 7.12 1.73 -0.62
CA SER A 505 7.02 2.85 0.30
C SER A 505 6.18 4.01 -0.25
N MET A 506 5.36 4.61 0.62
CA MET A 506 4.68 5.88 0.35
C MET A 506 5.58 7.10 0.60
N ILE A 507 6.82 6.90 1.07
CA ILE A 507 7.78 7.99 1.19
C ILE A 507 8.27 8.37 -0.22
N PRO A 508 8.29 9.67 -0.58
CA PRO A 508 8.87 10.13 -1.85
C PRO A 508 10.29 9.65 -2.10
N ALA A 509 10.56 9.15 -3.31
CA ALA A 509 11.92 9.02 -3.84
C ALA A 509 12.30 10.32 -4.56
N TRP A 510 13.09 11.17 -3.89
CA TRP A 510 13.53 12.45 -4.43
C TRP A 510 14.59 12.27 -5.52
N LEU A 511 14.30 12.77 -6.73
CA LEU A 511 15.32 12.86 -7.79
C LEU A 511 16.39 13.91 -7.46
N SER A 512 17.52 13.84 -8.17
CA SER A 512 18.66 14.74 -7.96
C SER A 512 18.27 16.21 -8.08
N VAL A 513 18.87 17.04 -7.23
CA VAL A 513 18.64 18.48 -7.22
C VAL A 513 19.08 19.14 -8.54
N PHE A 514 18.27 20.08 -9.04
CA PHE A 514 18.59 20.91 -10.19
C PHE A 514 18.14 22.36 -9.99
N ASP A 515 18.65 23.29 -10.80
CA ASP A 515 18.24 24.69 -10.75
C ASP A 515 16.85 24.83 -11.38
N LEU A 516 15.86 25.22 -10.55
CA LEU A 516 14.46 25.32 -10.95
C LEU A 516 14.12 26.71 -11.49
N ALA A 517 14.57 27.78 -10.82
CA ALA A 517 14.37 29.16 -11.27
C ALA A 517 15.55 30.04 -10.85
N ALA A 518 15.94 30.97 -11.72
CA ALA A 518 17.02 31.93 -11.42
C ALA A 518 16.62 33.01 -10.39
N GLY A 519 15.33 33.13 -10.08
CA GLY A 519 14.79 34.22 -9.25
C GLY A 519 14.72 35.55 -10.02
N PRO A 520 13.62 36.32 -9.95
CA PRO A 520 13.57 37.64 -10.55
C PRO A 520 14.44 38.67 -9.80
N ASP A 521 15.03 39.62 -10.53
CA ASP A 521 15.85 40.68 -9.95
C ASP A 521 15.13 41.45 -8.83
N GLY A 522 15.79 41.58 -7.68
CA GLY A 522 15.29 42.32 -6.52
C GLY A 522 14.22 41.60 -5.70
N VAL A 523 13.83 40.37 -6.07
CA VAL A 523 12.94 39.53 -5.27
C VAL A 523 13.76 38.79 -4.20
N THR A 524 13.30 38.86 -2.96
CA THR A 524 13.91 38.14 -1.83
C THR A 524 13.13 36.88 -1.49
N GLN A 525 13.75 35.93 -0.79
CA GLN A 525 13.11 34.67 -0.39
C GLN A 525 11.78 34.84 0.38
N ASP A 526 11.60 35.95 1.10
CA ASP A 526 10.40 36.19 1.91
C ASP A 526 9.18 36.58 1.06
N GLN A 527 9.43 37.10 -0.14
CA GLN A 527 8.42 37.50 -1.12
C GLN A 527 7.96 36.35 -2.01
N VAL A 528 8.71 35.24 -2.04
CA VAL A 528 8.43 34.10 -2.91
C VAL A 528 7.28 33.27 -2.36
N ARG A 529 6.32 32.94 -3.22
CA ARG A 529 5.28 31.91 -2.99
C ARG A 529 5.11 31.07 -4.25
N PHE A 530 4.53 29.88 -4.07
CA PHE A 530 4.19 28.95 -5.14
C PHE A 530 2.72 28.59 -5.05
N ALA A 531 2.00 28.72 -6.16
CA ALA A 531 0.60 28.31 -6.29
C ALA A 531 0.26 28.21 -7.78
N ASP A 532 -0.61 27.29 -8.15
CA ASP A 532 -1.13 27.22 -9.52
C ASP A 532 -2.13 28.36 -9.74
N MET A 533 -1.70 29.43 -10.41
CA MET A 533 -2.54 30.58 -10.72
C MET A 533 -3.19 30.46 -12.12
N THR A 534 -2.80 29.45 -12.90
CA THR A 534 -3.25 29.26 -14.29
C THR A 534 -4.24 28.12 -14.47
N GLY A 535 -4.37 27.24 -13.47
CA GLY A 535 -5.22 26.05 -13.48
C GLY A 535 -4.66 24.93 -14.35
N ASP A 536 -3.34 24.88 -14.57
CA ASP A 536 -2.68 23.86 -15.41
C ASP A 536 -2.12 22.67 -14.61
N GLY A 537 -2.33 22.67 -13.30
CA GLY A 537 -1.87 21.67 -12.35
C GLY A 537 -0.44 21.89 -11.85
N LYS A 538 0.25 22.95 -12.30
CA LYS A 538 1.62 23.24 -11.87
C LYS A 538 1.67 24.48 -10.99
N VAL A 539 2.53 24.45 -9.99
CA VAL A 539 2.79 25.65 -9.21
C VAL A 539 3.54 26.69 -10.04
N ASP A 540 3.06 27.93 -9.96
CA ASP A 540 3.69 29.10 -10.54
C ASP A 540 4.58 29.84 -9.55
N TYR A 541 5.54 30.63 -10.04
CA TYR A 541 6.39 31.47 -9.20
C TYR A 541 5.74 32.82 -8.97
N LEU A 542 5.55 33.18 -7.70
CA LEU A 542 4.95 34.45 -7.30
C LEU A 542 5.93 35.31 -6.53
N ALA A 543 6.03 36.59 -6.89
CA ALA A 543 6.63 37.62 -6.05
C ALA A 543 5.52 38.49 -5.46
N ILE A 544 5.40 38.46 -4.12
CA ILE A 544 4.37 39.18 -3.39
C ILE A 544 4.99 40.37 -2.64
N ASP A 545 4.48 41.57 -2.93
CA ASP A 545 4.88 42.79 -2.22
C ASP A 545 4.47 42.75 -0.75
N GLU A 546 5.40 43.08 0.15
CA GLU A 546 5.21 42.95 1.59
C GLU A 546 4.06 43.82 2.13
N LYS A 547 3.96 45.07 1.65
CA LYS A 547 3.04 46.07 2.22
C LYS A 547 1.65 45.99 1.60
N SER A 548 1.59 45.82 0.28
CA SER A 548 0.34 45.85 -0.48
C SER A 548 -0.25 44.47 -0.75
N GLY A 549 0.55 43.40 -0.69
CA GLY A 549 0.15 42.08 -1.15
C GLY A 549 -0.03 42.00 -2.67
N LYS A 550 0.52 42.95 -3.44
CA LYS A 550 0.54 42.91 -4.91
C LYS A 550 1.26 41.66 -5.39
N ILE A 551 0.66 40.91 -6.31
CA ILE A 551 1.21 39.66 -6.85
C ILE A 551 1.75 39.90 -8.26
N THR A 552 3.03 39.57 -8.47
CA THR A 552 3.63 39.43 -9.79
C THR A 552 3.85 37.95 -10.09
N LEU A 553 3.35 37.48 -11.22
CA LEU A 553 3.33 36.08 -11.64
C LEU A 553 4.40 35.80 -12.71
N TRP A 554 5.05 34.65 -12.57
CA TRP A 554 5.76 33.95 -13.62
C TRP A 554 5.16 32.54 -13.77
N GLU A 555 4.51 32.31 -14.91
CA GLU A 555 3.88 31.03 -15.26
C GLU A 555 4.95 29.93 -15.45
N ASN A 556 4.68 28.76 -14.89
CA ASN A 556 5.47 27.55 -15.11
C ASN A 556 5.13 26.88 -16.44
N ALA A 557 5.86 27.22 -17.49
CA ALA A 557 5.75 26.57 -18.80
C ALA A 557 6.70 25.37 -18.94
N GLY A 558 7.25 24.85 -17.84
CA GLY A 558 8.16 23.71 -17.83
C GLY A 558 7.50 22.40 -18.29
N THR A 559 8.32 21.45 -18.76
CA THR A 559 7.87 20.16 -19.30
C THR A 559 8.79 19.04 -18.85
N GLY A 560 8.32 17.79 -18.88
CA GLY A 560 9.09 16.64 -18.42
C GLY A 560 8.82 16.34 -16.95
N GLY A 561 9.26 15.19 -16.46
CA GLY A 561 9.15 14.81 -15.07
C GLY A 561 7.76 14.37 -14.62
N LYS A 562 6.72 14.49 -15.44
CA LYS A 562 5.34 14.18 -15.03
C LYS A 562 5.13 12.68 -14.85
N TYR A 563 5.62 11.88 -15.80
CA TYR A 563 5.26 10.47 -15.90
C TYR A 563 6.40 9.56 -15.44
N GLN A 564 6.08 8.54 -14.63
CA GLN A 564 6.96 7.39 -14.44
C GLN A 564 6.64 6.29 -15.45
N GLU A 565 7.64 5.49 -15.78
CA GLU A 565 7.58 4.42 -16.77
C GLU A 565 6.54 3.35 -16.40
N GLY A 566 6.66 2.76 -15.21
CA GLY A 566 5.82 1.66 -14.74
C GLY A 566 4.37 2.04 -14.43
N GLU A 567 4.09 3.32 -14.19
CA GLU A 567 2.70 3.82 -14.09
C GLU A 567 1.91 3.68 -15.41
N GLY A 568 2.59 3.43 -16.54
CA GLY A 568 1.96 3.16 -17.83
C GLY A 568 1.55 1.71 -18.06
N VAL A 569 1.85 0.81 -17.12
CA VAL A 569 1.52 -0.61 -17.24
C VAL A 569 0.04 -0.85 -17.00
N VAL A 570 -0.60 -1.49 -17.97
CA VAL A 570 -1.96 -2.01 -17.88
C VAL A 570 -1.90 -3.52 -18.07
N LEU A 571 -2.54 -4.25 -17.16
CA LEU A 571 -2.69 -5.71 -17.24
C LEU A 571 -4.08 -6.00 -17.79
N CYS A 572 -4.15 -6.65 -18.96
CA CYS A 572 -5.41 -6.92 -19.66
C CYS A 572 -5.24 -8.08 -20.64
N ASP A 573 -6.33 -8.78 -20.97
CA ASP A 573 -6.30 -9.93 -21.89
C ASP A 573 -6.28 -9.46 -23.37
N LEU A 574 -5.12 -9.40 -24.02
CA LEU A 574 -4.97 -8.90 -25.38
C LEU A 574 -5.28 -9.95 -26.45
N ASP A 575 -5.20 -11.25 -26.14
CA ASP A 575 -5.43 -12.34 -27.09
C ASP A 575 -6.71 -13.16 -26.87
N GLY A 576 -7.38 -12.96 -25.74
CA GLY A 576 -8.67 -13.53 -25.39
C GLY A 576 -8.56 -14.88 -24.68
N ASP A 577 -7.43 -15.18 -24.05
CA ASP A 577 -7.17 -16.46 -23.39
C ASP A 577 -7.59 -16.52 -21.92
N GLY A 578 -8.13 -15.42 -21.37
CA GLY A 578 -8.57 -15.28 -19.99
C GLY A 578 -7.48 -14.88 -19.00
N THR A 579 -6.22 -14.77 -19.44
CA THR A 579 -5.08 -14.36 -18.62
C THR A 579 -4.71 -12.92 -18.94
N SER A 580 -4.31 -12.15 -17.93
CA SER A 580 -3.78 -10.81 -18.17
C SER A 580 -2.44 -10.87 -18.89
N ASP A 581 -2.38 -10.13 -20.00
CA ASP A 581 -1.17 -9.78 -20.72
C ASP A 581 -0.58 -8.47 -20.20
N TYR A 582 0.66 -8.20 -20.60
CA TYR A 582 1.37 -6.99 -20.21
C TYR A 582 1.28 -5.97 -21.34
N PHE A 583 0.59 -4.86 -21.10
CA PHE A 583 0.46 -3.75 -22.04
C PHE A 583 1.07 -2.47 -21.46
N TRP A 584 2.10 -1.94 -22.12
CA TRP A 584 2.77 -0.72 -21.66
C TRP A 584 2.37 0.48 -22.50
N LEU A 585 1.78 1.49 -21.86
CA LEU A 585 1.47 2.80 -22.43
C LEU A 585 2.56 3.86 -22.17
N ASP A 586 3.03 4.51 -23.23
CA ASP A 586 3.79 5.76 -23.08
C ASP A 586 2.85 6.94 -22.71
N HIS A 587 3.43 8.10 -22.40
CA HIS A 587 2.66 9.28 -22.00
C HIS A 587 1.77 9.86 -23.11
N GLU A 588 2.03 9.52 -24.38
CA GLU A 588 1.25 9.94 -25.54
C GLU A 588 0.22 8.88 -25.97
N GLY A 589 0.05 7.82 -25.18
CA GLY A 589 -0.93 6.77 -25.43
C GLY A 589 -0.50 5.76 -26.48
N LYS A 590 0.78 5.73 -26.87
CA LYS A 590 1.29 4.62 -27.68
C LYS A 590 1.50 3.40 -26.79
N GLY A 591 1.23 2.22 -27.34
CA GLY A 591 1.16 0.98 -26.56
C GLY A 591 2.00 -0.15 -27.13
N TRP A 592 2.70 -0.86 -26.25
CA TRP A 592 3.46 -2.07 -26.57
C TRP A 592 2.86 -3.28 -25.86
N GLY A 593 2.53 -4.31 -26.64
CA GLY A 593 1.90 -5.53 -26.13
C GLY A 593 2.88 -6.69 -25.96
N TYR A 594 2.67 -7.46 -24.90
CA TYR A 594 3.44 -8.66 -24.58
C TYR A 594 2.48 -9.73 -24.06
N LEU A 595 2.30 -10.82 -24.83
CA LEU A 595 1.37 -11.88 -24.42
C LEU A 595 1.98 -12.78 -23.36
N ASN A 596 1.20 -13.11 -22.34
CA ASN A 596 1.58 -13.92 -21.19
C ASN A 596 1.58 -15.41 -21.53
N THR A 597 2.58 -15.85 -22.29
CA THR A 597 2.76 -17.27 -22.62
C THR A 597 3.25 -18.11 -21.43
N GLY A 598 3.79 -17.47 -20.41
CA GLY A 598 4.43 -18.10 -19.26
C GLY A 598 3.48 -18.50 -18.15
N LYS A 599 2.35 -17.80 -18.01
CA LYS A 599 1.31 -18.03 -17.00
C LYS A 599 1.89 -18.22 -15.60
N GLY A 600 2.42 -17.12 -15.03
CA GLY A 600 3.16 -17.13 -13.77
C GLY A 600 4.67 -17.35 -13.93
N LYS A 601 5.21 -17.21 -15.14
CA LYS A 601 6.65 -17.24 -15.41
C LYS A 601 7.04 -16.04 -16.27
N ASN A 602 8.30 -15.62 -16.17
CA ASN A 602 8.85 -14.57 -17.03
C ASN A 602 9.09 -15.08 -18.47
N GLN A 603 7.99 -15.31 -19.20
CA GLN A 603 7.96 -15.78 -20.59
C GLN A 603 6.87 -15.05 -21.35
N TRP A 604 7.29 -14.15 -22.24
CA TRP A 604 6.41 -13.21 -22.91
C TRP A 604 6.60 -13.24 -24.43
N GLN A 605 5.51 -13.29 -25.19
CA GLN A 605 5.55 -13.06 -26.63
C GLN A 605 5.47 -11.56 -26.91
N ASN A 606 6.58 -10.97 -27.32
CA ASN A 606 6.64 -9.55 -27.69
C ASN A 606 5.87 -9.28 -28.99
N LEU A 607 4.84 -8.44 -28.93
CA LEU A 607 4.07 -7.98 -30.09
C LEU A 607 4.63 -6.68 -30.69
N GLY A 608 5.49 -5.98 -29.97
CA GLY A 608 6.01 -4.67 -30.31
C GLY A 608 4.97 -3.57 -30.10
N ASN A 609 5.16 -2.44 -30.80
CA ASN A 609 4.23 -1.32 -30.75
C ASN A 609 2.97 -1.64 -31.55
N THR A 610 1.88 -1.94 -30.86
CA THR A 610 0.59 -2.27 -31.49
C THR A 610 -0.33 -1.06 -31.55
N ALA A 611 -0.28 -0.15 -30.56
CA ALA A 611 -1.04 1.10 -30.55
C ALA A 611 -0.13 2.28 -30.90
N ASN A 612 -0.14 2.72 -32.16
CA ASN A 612 0.73 3.81 -32.66
C ASN A 612 -0.04 4.97 -33.30
N GLY A 613 -1.32 5.13 -32.94
CA GLY A 613 -2.22 6.14 -33.48
C GLY A 613 -1.95 7.57 -32.98
N GLU A 614 -3.00 8.40 -33.03
CA GLU A 614 -2.96 9.78 -32.55
C GLU A 614 -2.61 9.88 -31.06
N LYS A 615 -1.94 10.97 -30.68
CA LYS A 615 -1.53 11.25 -29.30
C LYS A 615 -2.74 11.39 -28.38
N ARG A 616 -2.71 10.70 -27.24
CA ARG A 616 -3.74 10.71 -26.18
C ARG A 616 -3.03 10.72 -24.83
N ASP A 617 -3.51 11.50 -23.86
CA ASP A 617 -2.95 11.39 -22.50
C ASP A 617 -3.25 9.99 -21.97
N ARG A 618 -2.22 9.28 -21.49
CA ARG A 618 -2.38 7.91 -21.00
C ARG A 618 -3.41 7.78 -19.87
N ASN A 619 -3.59 8.85 -19.10
CA ASN A 619 -4.53 8.89 -17.99
C ASN A 619 -6.00 8.77 -18.44
N GLN A 620 -6.29 9.01 -19.72
CA GLN A 620 -7.61 8.87 -20.35
C GLN A 620 -7.87 7.46 -20.91
N ILE A 621 -6.85 6.59 -20.94
CA ILE A 621 -6.93 5.28 -21.56
C ILE A 621 -7.44 4.26 -20.56
N ARG A 622 -8.35 3.40 -21.00
CA ARG A 622 -8.78 2.17 -20.33
C ARG A 622 -8.68 1.01 -21.32
N MET A 623 -8.56 -0.20 -20.79
CA MET A 623 -8.63 -1.43 -21.55
C MET A 623 -9.82 -2.23 -21.02
N GLY A 624 -10.61 -2.86 -21.89
CA GLY A 624 -11.73 -3.70 -21.47
C GLY A 624 -12.35 -4.49 -22.63
N VAL A 625 -13.00 -5.60 -22.32
CA VAL A 625 -13.59 -6.53 -23.30
C VAL A 625 -14.97 -6.03 -23.73
N LEU A 626 -15.05 -5.28 -24.82
CA LEU A 626 -16.31 -4.68 -25.27
C LEU A 626 -17.09 -5.56 -26.27
N THR A 627 -16.46 -6.63 -26.77
CA THR A 627 -17.02 -7.48 -27.82
C THR A 627 -16.83 -8.96 -27.51
N SER A 628 -17.60 -9.82 -28.17
CA SER A 628 -17.50 -11.28 -28.07
C SER A 628 -16.19 -11.88 -28.58
N SER A 629 -15.19 -11.06 -28.90
CA SER A 629 -13.85 -11.54 -29.23
C SER A 629 -13.04 -11.99 -28.02
N GLY A 630 -13.48 -11.65 -26.80
CA GLY A 630 -12.76 -11.93 -25.54
C GLY A 630 -11.55 -11.02 -25.30
N ARG A 631 -11.05 -10.36 -26.35
CA ARG A 631 -9.88 -9.46 -26.27
C ARG A 631 -10.26 -8.10 -25.70
N ALA A 632 -9.35 -7.55 -24.90
CA ALA A 632 -9.38 -6.19 -24.43
C ALA A 632 -9.25 -5.21 -25.61
N ASP A 633 -10.19 -4.28 -25.65
CA ASP A 633 -10.28 -3.17 -26.59
C ASP A 633 -9.69 -1.90 -25.96
N TYR A 634 -9.21 -0.97 -26.81
CA TYR A 634 -8.57 0.27 -26.36
C TYR A 634 -9.62 1.38 -26.29
N ILE A 635 -9.78 2.00 -25.11
CA ILE A 635 -10.87 2.94 -24.82
C ILE A 635 -10.29 4.26 -24.32
N VAL A 636 -10.73 5.37 -24.90
CA VAL A 636 -10.36 6.73 -24.48
C VAL A 636 -11.58 7.39 -23.85
N VAL A 637 -11.46 7.76 -22.58
CA VAL A 637 -12.53 8.38 -21.79
C VAL A 637 -12.22 9.87 -21.63
N ASP A 638 -13.17 10.72 -22.00
CA ASP A 638 -13.11 12.16 -21.73
C ASP A 638 -13.27 12.44 -20.23
N ASP A 639 -12.33 13.16 -19.63
CA ASP A 639 -12.32 13.38 -18.18
C ASP A 639 -13.48 14.24 -17.66
N LYS A 640 -14.08 15.07 -18.54
CA LYS A 640 -15.11 16.04 -18.17
C LYS A 640 -16.52 15.45 -18.23
N THR A 641 -16.77 14.55 -19.17
CA THR A 641 -18.10 14.00 -19.49
C THR A 641 -18.18 12.49 -19.27
N GLY A 642 -17.04 11.81 -19.34
CA GLY A 642 -16.93 10.35 -19.42
C GLY A 642 -17.33 9.79 -20.79
N GLN A 643 -17.49 10.61 -21.83
CA GLN A 643 -17.66 10.09 -23.19
C GLN A 643 -16.52 9.12 -23.52
N ALA A 644 -16.86 7.94 -24.02
CA ALA A 644 -15.89 6.90 -24.34
C ALA A 644 -15.85 6.68 -25.85
N ASN A 645 -14.68 6.92 -26.46
CA ASN A 645 -14.37 6.49 -27.82
C ASN A 645 -13.52 5.23 -27.77
N TRP A 646 -13.68 4.31 -28.72
CA TRP A 646 -12.99 3.02 -28.64
C TRP A 646 -12.44 2.52 -29.97
N TRP A 647 -11.43 1.65 -29.86
CA TRP A 647 -10.78 0.97 -30.95
C TRP A 647 -10.78 -0.53 -30.69
N LYS A 648 -11.30 -1.27 -31.67
CA LYS A 648 -11.39 -2.72 -31.60
C LYS A 648 -10.02 -3.37 -31.80
N ASN A 649 -9.66 -4.32 -30.94
CA ASN A 649 -8.50 -5.19 -31.10
C ASN A 649 -8.73 -6.23 -32.23
N LEU A 650 -7.94 -6.15 -33.29
CA LEU A 650 -8.07 -6.99 -34.48
C LEU A 650 -7.42 -8.37 -34.38
N GLY A 651 -6.71 -8.66 -33.27
CA GLY A 651 -6.09 -9.93 -32.96
C GLY A 651 -4.93 -10.34 -33.88
N ALA A 652 -4.46 -11.59 -33.72
CA ALA A 652 -3.26 -12.11 -34.37
C ALA A 652 -3.26 -11.97 -35.90
N SER A 653 -4.39 -12.21 -36.57
CA SER A 653 -4.50 -12.11 -38.05
C SER A 653 -4.19 -10.71 -38.60
N ASN A 654 -4.22 -9.69 -37.74
CA ASN A 654 -3.91 -8.30 -38.09
C ASN A 654 -2.82 -7.72 -37.19
N ASN A 655 -1.90 -8.57 -36.71
CA ASN A 655 -0.79 -8.21 -35.83
C ASN A 655 -1.23 -7.39 -34.59
N TYR A 656 -2.39 -7.72 -34.02
CA TYR A 656 -2.97 -7.03 -32.86
C TYR A 656 -3.16 -5.51 -33.09
N GLY A 657 -3.40 -5.10 -34.34
CA GLY A 657 -3.72 -3.71 -34.66
C GLY A 657 -5.10 -3.27 -34.15
N TRP A 658 -5.34 -1.96 -34.21
CA TRP A 658 -6.52 -1.32 -33.63
C TRP A 658 -7.38 -0.63 -34.70
N SER A 659 -8.69 -0.85 -34.68
CA SER A 659 -9.63 -0.23 -35.63
C SER A 659 -10.62 0.70 -34.93
N SER A 660 -10.62 1.99 -35.26
CA SER A 660 -11.53 2.99 -34.66
C SER A 660 -12.98 2.61 -34.92
N GLN A 661 -13.79 2.61 -33.86
CA GLN A 661 -15.22 2.33 -33.92
C GLN A 661 -16.07 3.56 -33.60
N GLY A 662 -15.44 4.69 -33.25
CA GLY A 662 -16.12 5.91 -32.83
C GLY A 662 -16.56 5.85 -31.36
N GLU A 663 -17.71 6.46 -31.07
CA GLU A 663 -18.26 6.55 -29.72
C GLU A 663 -18.82 5.19 -29.26
N ALA A 664 -18.33 4.68 -28.13
CA ALA A 664 -18.95 3.59 -27.37
C ALA A 664 -20.03 4.11 -26.42
N ALA A 665 -19.83 5.28 -25.80
CA ALA A 665 -20.75 5.87 -24.83
C ALA A 665 -20.68 7.39 -24.83
N ALA A 666 -21.83 8.06 -24.68
CA ALA A 666 -21.91 9.52 -24.53
C ALA A 666 -21.38 10.04 -23.17
N GLY A 667 -21.20 9.16 -22.19
CA GLY A 667 -20.65 9.46 -20.86
C GLY A 667 -21.70 9.56 -19.72
N PRO A 668 -21.36 9.15 -18.49
CA PRO A 668 -22.32 9.03 -17.39
C PRO A 668 -22.46 10.31 -16.57
N LYS A 669 -21.70 11.38 -16.83
CA LYS A 669 -21.67 12.61 -16.00
C LYS A 669 -23.05 13.05 -15.54
N LYS A 670 -23.94 13.28 -16.51
CA LYS A 670 -25.28 13.78 -16.23
C LYS A 670 -26.07 12.84 -15.32
N THR A 671 -25.97 11.53 -15.55
CA THR A 671 -26.63 10.55 -14.68
C THR A 671 -26.03 10.55 -13.27
N ILE A 672 -24.70 10.65 -13.15
CA ILE A 672 -24.01 10.68 -11.85
C ILE A 672 -24.41 11.93 -11.05
N GLU A 673 -24.41 13.10 -11.69
CA GLU A 673 -24.73 14.37 -11.04
C GLU A 673 -26.24 14.50 -10.78
N ASP A 674 -27.10 14.27 -11.77
CA ASP A 674 -28.55 14.52 -11.65
C ASP A 674 -29.27 13.45 -10.82
N THR A 675 -28.89 12.17 -10.96
CA THR A 675 -29.59 11.05 -10.31
C THR A 675 -29.01 10.74 -8.94
N TYR A 676 -27.68 10.75 -8.80
CA TYR A 676 -27.00 10.34 -7.57
C TYR A 676 -26.46 11.53 -6.76
N GLY A 677 -26.42 12.74 -7.32
CA GLY A 677 -25.93 13.93 -6.63
C GLY A 677 -24.43 13.91 -6.37
N TRP A 678 -23.66 13.08 -7.08
CA TRP A 678 -22.22 12.96 -6.89
C TRP A 678 -21.47 13.87 -7.87
N LYS A 679 -20.39 14.51 -7.42
CA LYS A 679 -19.48 15.23 -8.31
C LYS A 679 -18.79 14.24 -9.25
N PHE A 680 -18.99 14.40 -10.55
CA PHE A 680 -18.41 13.50 -11.55
C PHE A 680 -16.92 13.74 -11.74
N LYS A 681 -16.14 12.66 -11.81
CA LYS A 681 -14.73 12.69 -12.21
C LYS A 681 -14.44 11.57 -13.22
N GLY A 682 -14.04 11.91 -14.45
CA GLY A 682 -13.78 10.90 -15.49
C GLY A 682 -12.69 9.89 -15.14
N LYS A 683 -11.71 10.30 -14.30
CA LYS A 683 -10.69 9.38 -13.74
C LYS A 683 -11.27 8.20 -12.95
N ASN A 684 -12.55 8.23 -12.57
CA ASN A 684 -13.23 7.17 -11.83
C ASN A 684 -14.06 6.22 -12.72
N VAL A 685 -14.07 6.43 -14.04
CA VAL A 685 -14.67 5.50 -15.00
C VAL A 685 -13.79 4.26 -15.15
N ARG A 686 -14.43 3.08 -15.19
CA ARG A 686 -13.84 1.75 -15.32
C ARG A 686 -14.66 0.90 -16.29
N PHE A 687 -14.09 -0.22 -16.71
CA PHE A 687 -14.75 -1.28 -17.48
C PHE A 687 -14.50 -2.59 -16.74
N ALA A 688 -15.56 -3.32 -16.42
CA ALA A 688 -15.48 -4.59 -15.70
C ALA A 688 -16.77 -5.40 -15.89
N ASP A 689 -16.67 -6.69 -16.15
CA ASP A 689 -17.82 -7.60 -16.23
C ASP A 689 -18.40 -7.92 -14.84
N LEU A 690 -19.23 -7.00 -14.33
CA LEU A 690 -19.92 -7.15 -13.05
C LEU A 690 -21.21 -7.98 -13.17
N ASN A 691 -21.58 -8.38 -14.39
CA ASN A 691 -22.81 -9.12 -14.63
C ASN A 691 -22.58 -10.58 -15.03
N TYR A 692 -21.32 -10.94 -15.28
CA TYR A 692 -20.81 -12.25 -15.64
C TYR A 692 -21.36 -12.76 -16.99
N ASP A 693 -21.44 -11.88 -17.99
CA ASP A 693 -21.83 -12.23 -19.36
C ASP A 693 -20.65 -12.31 -20.34
N GLY A 694 -19.43 -12.10 -19.86
CA GLY A 694 -18.19 -12.10 -20.63
C GLY A 694 -17.91 -10.79 -21.36
N LEU A 695 -18.68 -9.73 -21.09
CA LEU A 695 -18.47 -8.39 -21.63
C LEU A 695 -18.32 -7.38 -20.50
N ASP A 696 -17.32 -6.50 -20.60
CA ASP A 696 -17.12 -5.48 -19.59
C ASP A 696 -18.25 -4.44 -19.63
N ASP A 697 -18.83 -4.19 -18.45
CA ASP A 697 -19.83 -3.16 -18.22
C ASP A 697 -19.17 -1.77 -18.10
N TYR A 698 -19.91 -0.71 -18.42
CA TYR A 698 -19.46 0.65 -18.13
C TYR A 698 -19.67 0.90 -16.64
N VAL A 699 -18.60 1.20 -15.89
CA VAL A 699 -18.64 1.34 -14.43
C VAL A 699 -18.17 2.73 -13.99
N TYR A 700 -18.83 3.30 -13.00
CA TYR A 700 -18.40 4.50 -12.28
C TYR A 700 -18.31 4.23 -10.78
N VAL A 701 -17.18 4.60 -10.17
CA VAL A 701 -16.95 4.48 -8.72
C VAL A 701 -16.87 5.87 -8.09
N ASN A 702 -17.65 6.16 -7.05
CA ASN A 702 -17.60 7.48 -6.40
C ASN A 702 -16.49 7.57 -5.34
N GLU A 703 -16.25 8.77 -4.80
CA GLU A 703 -15.22 9.06 -3.79
C GLU A 703 -15.39 8.31 -2.44
N GLN A 704 -16.45 7.52 -2.27
CA GLN A 704 -16.70 6.68 -1.09
C GLN A 704 -16.74 5.17 -1.45
N GLY A 705 -16.47 4.84 -2.71
CA GLY A 705 -16.41 3.48 -3.23
C GLY A 705 -17.75 2.90 -3.67
N ALA A 706 -18.83 3.70 -3.71
CA ALA A 706 -20.11 3.28 -4.26
C ALA A 706 -19.99 3.11 -5.78
N VAL A 707 -20.70 2.11 -6.32
CA VAL A 707 -20.53 1.67 -7.72
C VAL A 707 -21.85 1.75 -8.44
N VAL A 708 -21.84 2.41 -9.61
CA VAL A 708 -22.92 2.39 -10.59
C VAL A 708 -22.42 1.74 -11.86
N MET A 709 -23.19 0.82 -12.42
CA MET A 709 -22.86 0.16 -13.67
C MET A 709 -23.98 0.30 -14.70
N TRP A 710 -23.59 0.31 -15.97
CA TRP A 710 -24.46 0.19 -17.13
C TRP A 710 -24.09 -1.09 -17.87
N PRO A 711 -25.00 -2.08 -17.93
CA PRO A 711 -24.69 -3.36 -18.53
C PRO A 711 -24.34 -3.26 -20.01
N ASN A 712 -23.30 -3.94 -20.48
CA ASN A 712 -23.07 -4.06 -21.93
C ASN A 712 -24.12 -5.00 -22.53
N LEU A 713 -24.88 -4.55 -23.54
CA LEU A 713 -25.95 -5.37 -24.15
C LEU A 713 -25.46 -6.28 -25.28
N GLY A 714 -24.15 -6.33 -25.56
CA GLY A 714 -23.56 -7.18 -26.61
C GLY A 714 -23.99 -6.81 -28.03
N LYS A 715 -24.34 -5.54 -28.28
CA LYS A 715 -24.81 -5.05 -29.58
C LYS A 715 -23.70 -4.39 -30.39
N THR A 716 -23.92 -4.27 -31.70
CA THR A 716 -23.07 -3.49 -32.61
C THR A 716 -23.93 -2.49 -33.38
N PRO A 717 -23.74 -1.16 -33.20
CA PRO A 717 -22.81 -0.51 -32.29
C PRO A 717 -23.09 -0.84 -30.81
N ILE A 718 -22.10 -0.62 -29.94
CA ILE A 718 -22.21 -0.88 -28.49
C ILE A 718 -23.45 -0.15 -27.94
N ALA A 719 -24.21 -0.87 -27.13
CA ALA A 719 -25.38 -0.33 -26.46
C ALA A 719 -25.35 -0.71 -24.99
N TRP A 720 -25.69 0.24 -24.13
CA TRP A 720 -25.67 0.09 -22.68
C TRP A 720 -27.08 -0.06 -22.13
N GLY A 721 -27.21 -0.88 -21.09
CA GLY A 721 -28.44 -1.05 -20.32
C GLY A 721 -28.72 0.14 -19.40
N THR A 722 -29.82 0.04 -18.65
CA THR A 722 -30.17 1.05 -17.65
C THR A 722 -29.15 1.07 -16.50
N PRO A 723 -28.73 2.26 -16.02
CA PRO A 723 -27.84 2.36 -14.87
C PRO A 723 -28.44 1.70 -13.63
N ARG A 724 -27.59 1.02 -12.86
CA ARG A 724 -27.95 0.46 -11.54
C ARG A 724 -26.81 0.67 -10.54
N LYS A 725 -27.16 1.07 -9.32
CA LYS A 725 -26.22 1.13 -8.21
C LYS A 725 -26.04 -0.28 -7.65
N VAL A 726 -24.82 -0.81 -7.73
CA VAL A 726 -24.52 -2.19 -7.39
C VAL A 726 -23.65 -2.36 -6.14
N ALA A 727 -23.03 -1.29 -5.66
CA ALA A 727 -22.41 -1.24 -4.35
C ALA A 727 -22.68 0.11 -3.66
N GLU A 728 -22.90 0.07 -2.35
CA GLU A 728 -23.11 1.27 -1.52
C GLU A 728 -21.81 2.01 -1.19
N GLY A 729 -20.67 1.34 -1.35
CA GLY A 729 -19.35 1.84 -0.96
C GLY A 729 -18.99 1.48 0.49
N VAL A 730 -17.69 1.33 0.72
CA VAL A 730 -17.13 0.89 2.02
C VAL A 730 -16.26 1.96 2.67
N GLY A 731 -16.33 3.20 2.16
CA GLY A 731 -15.47 4.30 2.60
C GLY A 731 -14.02 4.13 2.13
N ALA A 732 -13.85 3.64 0.89
CA ALA A 732 -12.58 3.52 0.19
C ALA A 732 -12.60 4.39 -1.08
N LEU A 733 -11.43 4.88 -1.50
CA LEU A 733 -11.32 5.71 -2.69
C LEU A 733 -11.36 4.87 -3.97
N PRO A 734 -11.86 5.41 -5.10
CA PRO A 734 -11.90 4.73 -6.41
C PRO A 734 -10.56 4.17 -6.91
N ARG A 735 -9.44 4.73 -6.45
CA ARG A 735 -8.08 4.33 -6.84
C ARG A 735 -7.59 3.09 -6.09
N ASP A 736 -8.21 2.79 -4.95
CA ASP A 736 -7.86 1.66 -4.08
C ASP A 736 -8.82 0.47 -4.30
N ILE A 737 -9.79 0.60 -5.22
CA ILE A 737 -10.82 -0.39 -5.52
C ILE A 737 -10.48 -1.12 -6.82
N HIS A 738 -10.54 -2.44 -6.77
CA HIS A 738 -10.34 -3.36 -7.88
C HIS A 738 -11.57 -4.27 -8.03
N PHE A 739 -11.78 -4.75 -9.25
CA PHE A 739 -12.75 -5.81 -9.54
C PHE A 739 -11.99 -7.01 -10.09
N ALA A 740 -12.02 -8.13 -9.37
CA ALA A 740 -11.22 -9.31 -9.70
C ALA A 740 -11.87 -10.54 -9.07
N ASP A 741 -11.86 -11.68 -9.77
CA ASP A 741 -12.35 -12.93 -9.20
C ASP A 741 -11.31 -13.51 -8.23
N THR A 742 -11.49 -13.27 -6.93
CA THR A 742 -10.50 -13.66 -5.92
C THR A 742 -10.68 -15.07 -5.40
N ASN A 743 -11.81 -15.71 -5.70
CA ASN A 743 -12.15 -17.04 -5.21
C ASN A 743 -12.35 -18.09 -6.33
N GLY A 744 -12.22 -17.68 -7.59
CA GLY A 744 -12.32 -18.51 -8.78
C GLY A 744 -13.74 -18.86 -9.18
N ASP A 745 -14.79 -18.24 -8.64
CA ASP A 745 -16.18 -18.63 -8.93
C ASP A 745 -16.72 -18.09 -10.27
N GLY A 746 -15.85 -17.42 -11.04
CA GLY A 746 -16.09 -16.75 -12.30
C GLY A 746 -16.49 -15.28 -12.14
N LYS A 747 -16.94 -14.83 -10.96
CA LYS A 747 -17.52 -13.49 -10.80
C LYS A 747 -16.48 -12.53 -10.24
N LEU A 748 -16.47 -11.30 -10.77
CA LEU A 748 -15.59 -10.27 -10.23
C LEU A 748 -16.06 -9.83 -8.84
N ASP A 749 -15.17 -9.97 -7.86
CA ASP A 749 -15.36 -9.51 -6.49
C ASP A 749 -15.02 -8.03 -6.35
N TYR A 750 -15.56 -7.38 -5.31
CA TYR A 750 -15.19 -6.02 -4.94
C TYR A 750 -13.99 -6.10 -3.99
N VAL A 751 -12.83 -5.61 -4.43
CA VAL A 751 -11.58 -5.70 -3.68
C VAL A 751 -11.07 -4.31 -3.32
N VAL A 752 -10.72 -4.11 -2.05
CA VAL A 752 -10.07 -2.88 -1.58
C VAL A 752 -8.65 -3.18 -1.17
N VAL A 753 -7.69 -2.47 -1.76
CA VAL A 753 -6.27 -2.52 -1.42
C VAL A 753 -5.92 -1.33 -0.54
N ASP A 754 -5.43 -1.59 0.67
CA ASP A 754 -4.97 -0.56 1.58
C ASP A 754 -3.78 0.18 0.98
N ARG A 755 -3.91 1.50 0.98
CA ARG A 755 -2.97 2.39 0.32
C ARG A 755 -1.54 2.28 0.84
N VAL A 756 -1.37 2.14 2.15
CA VAL A 756 -0.05 2.21 2.81
C VAL A 756 0.58 0.84 2.95
N SER A 757 -0.20 -0.18 3.30
CA SER A 757 0.30 -1.53 3.56
C SER A 757 0.20 -2.47 2.37
N GLY A 758 -0.61 -2.13 1.36
CA GLY A 758 -0.94 -3.04 0.27
C GLY A 758 -1.77 -4.26 0.70
N ALA A 759 -2.26 -4.29 1.94
CA ALA A 759 -3.16 -5.34 2.40
C ALA A 759 -4.50 -5.24 1.66
N ALA A 760 -5.06 -6.36 1.21
CA ALA A 760 -6.27 -6.39 0.41
C ALA A 760 -7.39 -7.11 1.15
N ARG A 761 -8.61 -6.59 1.03
CA ARG A 761 -9.85 -7.23 1.49
C ARG A 761 -10.81 -7.43 0.34
N SER A 762 -11.47 -8.57 0.31
CA SER A 762 -12.41 -8.94 -0.75
C SER A 762 -13.83 -9.08 -0.21
N TRP A 763 -14.79 -8.58 -1.00
CA TRP A 763 -16.21 -8.80 -0.84
C TRP A 763 -16.71 -9.62 -2.02
N PHE A 764 -17.18 -10.82 -1.73
CA PHE A 764 -17.55 -11.79 -2.75
C PHE A 764 -18.87 -11.48 -3.42
N HIS A 765 -18.90 -11.72 -4.73
CA HIS A 765 -20.09 -11.51 -5.55
C HIS A 765 -21.13 -12.65 -5.37
N GLY A 766 -22.04 -12.48 -4.42
CA GLY A 766 -23.13 -13.41 -4.12
C GLY A 766 -24.29 -13.45 -5.13
N GLY A 767 -24.20 -12.71 -6.24
CA GLY A 767 -25.22 -12.67 -7.29
C GLY A 767 -26.16 -11.47 -7.20
N PHE A 768 -26.98 -11.27 -8.23
CA PHE A 768 -27.97 -10.18 -8.26
C PHE A 768 -29.16 -10.46 -7.35
N ARG A 769 -29.58 -9.42 -6.63
CA ARG A 769 -30.83 -9.37 -5.87
C ARG A 769 -32.00 -9.01 -6.79
N SER A 770 -33.23 -9.12 -6.27
CA SER A 770 -34.45 -8.77 -6.99
C SER A 770 -34.55 -7.29 -7.39
N ASP A 771 -33.82 -6.41 -6.70
CA ASP A 771 -33.71 -4.98 -7.03
C ASP A 771 -32.58 -4.69 -8.04
N ASN A 772 -31.93 -5.73 -8.58
CA ASN A 772 -30.77 -5.68 -9.46
C ASN A 772 -29.48 -5.11 -8.82
N SER A 773 -29.40 -4.97 -7.49
CA SER A 773 -28.13 -4.76 -6.78
C SER A 773 -27.33 -6.07 -6.67
N ILE A 774 -26.03 -5.99 -6.46
CA ILE A 774 -25.18 -7.18 -6.20
C ILE A 774 -25.19 -7.49 -4.70
N SER A 775 -25.26 -8.78 -4.36
CA SER A 775 -25.12 -9.27 -2.99
C SER A 775 -23.69 -9.47 -2.57
N TRP A 776 -23.11 -8.48 -1.89
CA TRP A 776 -21.79 -8.57 -1.27
C TRP A 776 -21.85 -9.22 0.12
N ASN A 777 -20.90 -10.11 0.44
CA ASN A 777 -20.74 -10.68 1.78
C ASN A 777 -20.09 -9.67 2.77
N SER A 778 -19.73 -10.12 3.97
CA SER A 778 -18.82 -9.35 4.83
C SER A 778 -17.38 -9.50 4.33
N PRO A 779 -16.52 -8.47 4.47
CA PRO A 779 -15.18 -8.53 3.91
C PRO A 779 -14.38 -9.65 4.57
N ILE A 780 -13.59 -10.33 3.76
CA ILE A 780 -12.57 -11.27 4.21
C ILE A 780 -11.17 -10.72 3.91
N SER A 781 -10.16 -11.17 4.64
CA SER A 781 -8.76 -10.86 4.26
C SER A 781 -8.42 -11.62 2.99
N PHE A 782 -7.89 -10.91 2.02
CA PHE A 782 -7.35 -11.49 0.79
C PHE A 782 -5.82 -11.51 0.86
N ALA A 783 -5.18 -10.37 1.11
CA ALA A 783 -3.73 -10.32 1.29
C ALA A 783 -3.38 -9.46 2.51
N ASP A 784 -2.38 -9.85 3.27
CA ASP A 784 -1.91 -9.07 4.43
C ASP A 784 -0.77 -8.09 4.06
N GLY A 785 -0.59 -7.78 2.76
CA GLY A 785 0.40 -6.83 2.26
C GLY A 785 1.80 -7.46 2.11
N PRO A 786 2.02 -8.33 1.10
CA PRO A 786 3.23 -9.14 0.96
C PRO A 786 4.53 -8.36 0.65
N GLY A 787 4.49 -7.02 0.65
CA GLY A 787 5.69 -6.19 0.58
C GLY A 787 5.58 -4.88 -0.19
N SER A 788 4.44 -4.58 -0.83
CA SER A 788 4.26 -3.40 -1.69
C SER A 788 3.15 -2.46 -1.21
N VAL A 789 3.22 -1.19 -1.59
CA VAL A 789 2.19 -0.19 -1.26
C VAL A 789 1.05 -0.20 -2.28
N GLY A 790 -0.16 0.17 -1.85
CA GLY A 790 -1.39 0.04 -2.65
C GLY A 790 -1.30 0.60 -4.08
N PRO A 791 -0.73 1.79 -4.35
CA PRO A 791 -0.58 2.31 -5.70
C PRO A 791 0.15 1.37 -6.69
N SER A 792 1.07 0.55 -6.17
CA SER A 792 1.84 -0.42 -6.94
C SER A 792 1.13 -1.76 -7.09
N VAL A 793 0.01 -2.00 -6.42
CA VAL A 793 -0.67 -3.30 -6.43
C VAL A 793 -1.68 -3.38 -7.57
N LYS A 794 -1.78 -4.55 -8.20
CA LYS A 794 -2.84 -4.94 -9.12
C LYS A 794 -3.32 -6.33 -8.71
N ILE A 795 -4.64 -6.51 -8.65
CA ILE A 795 -5.28 -7.80 -8.43
C ILE A 795 -5.85 -8.27 -9.76
N THR A 796 -5.28 -9.33 -10.32
CA THR A 796 -5.59 -9.77 -11.69
C THR A 796 -5.14 -11.19 -11.95
N GLU A 797 -5.78 -11.88 -12.89
CA GLU A 797 -5.47 -13.26 -13.28
C GLU A 797 -4.16 -13.34 -14.09
N MET A 798 -3.08 -13.90 -13.55
CA MET A 798 -1.78 -13.98 -14.23
C MET A 798 -1.35 -15.41 -14.57
N THR A 799 -1.99 -16.43 -13.99
CA THR A 799 -1.54 -17.82 -14.06
C THR A 799 -2.45 -18.76 -14.86
N GLY A 800 -3.62 -18.28 -15.29
CA GLY A 800 -4.61 -19.06 -16.01
C GLY A 800 -5.26 -20.15 -15.13
N ASP A 801 -5.25 -19.97 -13.81
CA ASP A 801 -5.93 -20.85 -12.85
C ASP A 801 -7.33 -20.34 -12.45
N GLU A 802 -7.76 -19.24 -13.10
CA GLU A 802 -9.06 -18.57 -12.94
C GLU A 802 -9.20 -17.85 -11.58
N ARG A 803 -8.13 -17.72 -10.79
CA ARG A 803 -8.11 -17.00 -9.52
C ARG A 803 -7.15 -15.81 -9.57
N ALA A 804 -7.70 -14.62 -9.42
CA ALA A 804 -6.92 -13.40 -9.44
C ALA A 804 -5.77 -13.43 -8.43
N ASP A 805 -4.61 -13.01 -8.90
CA ASP A 805 -3.35 -13.01 -8.19
C ASP A 805 -3.02 -11.62 -7.63
N TYR A 806 -2.02 -11.56 -6.75
CA TYR A 806 -1.47 -10.30 -6.26
C TYR A 806 -0.20 -9.96 -7.04
N VAL A 807 -0.22 -8.83 -7.75
CA VAL A 807 0.88 -8.36 -8.57
C VAL A 807 1.35 -7.01 -8.08
N SER A 808 2.65 -6.84 -7.82
CA SER A 808 3.24 -5.52 -7.66
C SER A 808 3.86 -5.03 -8.97
N VAL A 809 3.66 -3.76 -9.26
CA VAL A 809 4.22 -3.03 -10.41
C VAL A 809 5.19 -2.00 -9.87
N ASP A 810 6.46 -2.12 -10.25
CA ASP A 810 7.47 -1.11 -9.94
C ASP A 810 7.19 0.18 -10.71
N PRO A 811 6.93 1.32 -10.03
CA PRO A 811 6.54 2.55 -10.71
C PRO A 811 7.62 3.09 -11.66
N ASN A 812 8.90 2.80 -11.43
CA ASN A 812 10.02 3.33 -12.22
C ASN A 812 10.39 2.47 -13.42
N SER A 813 10.07 1.18 -13.41
CA SER A 813 10.53 0.25 -14.44
C SER A 813 9.43 -0.60 -15.06
N GLY A 814 8.24 -0.65 -14.46
CA GLY A 814 7.18 -1.57 -14.87
C GLY A 814 7.48 -3.04 -14.55
N ARG A 815 8.56 -3.34 -13.81
CA ARG A 815 8.84 -4.70 -13.32
C ARG A 815 7.62 -5.24 -12.57
N LEU A 816 7.27 -6.50 -12.81
CA LEU A 816 6.23 -7.22 -12.09
C LEU A 816 6.81 -8.23 -11.11
N ASN A 817 6.37 -8.18 -9.85
CA ASN A 817 6.48 -9.32 -8.94
C ASN A 817 5.10 -9.95 -8.71
N LEU A 818 5.06 -11.28 -8.66
CA LEU A 818 3.83 -12.07 -8.52
C LEU A 818 3.82 -12.87 -7.22
N TRP A 819 2.65 -12.85 -6.58
CA TRP A 819 2.24 -13.82 -5.58
C TRP A 819 0.97 -14.49 -6.11
N GLN A 820 1.04 -15.81 -6.32
CA GLN A 820 -0.05 -16.58 -6.87
C GLN A 820 -1.08 -16.92 -5.80
N ASN A 821 -2.37 -16.74 -6.11
CA ASN A 821 -3.51 -17.13 -5.28
C ASN A 821 -3.92 -18.59 -5.55
N ARG A 822 -3.19 -19.54 -4.94
CA ARG A 822 -3.45 -20.96 -5.11
C ARG A 822 -4.74 -21.40 -4.43
N CYS A 823 -5.29 -22.50 -4.93
CA CYS A 823 -6.41 -23.17 -4.30
C CYS A 823 -5.97 -24.38 -3.47
N TRP A 824 -6.32 -24.35 -2.18
CA TRP A 824 -6.28 -25.54 -1.34
C TRP A 824 -7.67 -26.17 -1.23
N ALA A 825 -7.72 -27.49 -1.36
CA ALA A 825 -8.93 -28.26 -1.14
C ALA A 825 -9.47 -28.03 0.29
N LYS A 826 -10.80 -27.88 0.40
CA LYS A 826 -11.56 -27.72 1.65
C LYS A 826 -11.44 -28.95 2.54
#